data_AF-A0AAD5HJK4-F1
#
_entry.id   AF-A0AAD5HJK4-F1
#
_cell.length_a   1.000
_cell.length_b   1.000
_cell.length_c   1.000
_cell.angle_alpha   90.00
_cell.angle_beta   90.00
_cell.angle_gamma   90.00
#
_symmetry.space_group_name_H-M   'P 1'
#
loop_
_entity.id
_entity.type
_entity.pdbx_description
1 polymer ?
#
loop_
_entity_poly.entity_id
_entity_poly.type
_entity_poly.pdbx_seq_one_letter_code
_entity_poly.pdbx_strand_id
1 'polypeptide(L)'
;MSRCRHTCWLKPWVRGPESGLNVTDRPQRILRDFDDPDVDTTGVLMLVGNQSKQAAFRKLLFQNEPVRARASGEVHLLVSSFRECRQRPFVIADTDIPKSQSRPSSPRGRLCHEVTVHTFMENSMPSEVSEIHDHLFHKALLPFADVICVFVEDIGGFQASLRRVIAWLEKGPPSKSPVRPRILLVANQEDKQQHRIELERCLETHHFRDLNDSFSGVSIVGVPRLSSKRRSRRCRLTRRWQVLGPEILRALETSRQSRRRSNYLFSVRHLAEFLQHGANAARNLAYEPFDFIKTSRVHRDVAPDLSRHISNFLEKFTSLSSLKQFAVPLIASSLLIDHYPPGMHLFDPHDVFRELYEDACSRASSEFKPGYKGCFAPSEIFQALGASLDWHRQQLARISTFLASVYSNETCLGCITRRPQYRLQCGHLVCQNCIRTFYHADDSDPWVFKSDACHICAVSTPNLSIRLAPDTCRARVLSIDGGGIRGAAPIGFLKTIQDAIGIPHYDVQRNFDIMFGTSSGGLSVISLDILGWSVDDCMSHLKRFAGKAFDTRGSHILRLLSRIPVISSVTRLFCFIYAVLVDRKYPADGLEELLMNTYGRERSITDVSAATEMGSQVGITLTNARDGSVYIATNYNGVGRRPYNLDYCHLSSDDGHQQVKWWEVLRCATAAPFYFKPRRIGDLGTFQDGGLAFNNPASISIREAIALSPDAAEPSIVVSLGTGSSSSNPEGESSSILVDKFPFRLSRALWRQTSSKTAWNHLLGHQKAGDRTNFFRFDIEFEEKEPLLDDVNKMEHVRQTACQTMTGSPSLHRLSRHLRAELFFFELDDSLPPYYSNGAYQCTGTISCRLRAMTLEYEAFMQQLWQKTASFRLGGQILGITCENIHANFSHKVCFSLPSPKHQFAIKLAERDGDSFDISGSPFTLDWLMQRQGLNSKFGTSDHRKRKCSSVPTRLQSKRRKFR
;
A
#
# COMPACT_ATOMS: atom_id res chain seq x y z
N MET A 1 -34.62 -6.36 -0.42
CA MET A 1 -34.08 -5.31 0.47
C MET A 1 -34.60 -3.95 0.03
N SER A 2 -35.12 -3.11 0.93
CA SER A 2 -35.64 -1.78 0.59
C SER A 2 -34.51 -0.80 0.34
N ARG A 3 -34.35 -0.33 -0.89
CA ARG A 3 -33.35 0.70 -1.26
C ARG A 3 -33.60 1.97 -0.46
N CYS A 4 -32.53 2.58 0.07
CA CYS A 4 -32.60 3.90 0.68
C CYS A 4 -33.04 4.93 -0.37
N ARG A 5 -34.19 5.58 -0.14
CA ARG A 5 -34.78 6.58 -1.05
C ARG A 5 -34.40 8.02 -0.70
N HIS A 6 -33.54 8.23 0.30
CA HIS A 6 -33.09 9.57 0.70
C HIS A 6 -32.18 10.18 -0.34
N THR A 7 -32.42 11.45 -0.66
CA THR A 7 -31.73 12.18 -1.73
C THR A 7 -30.84 13.30 -1.21
N CYS A 8 -30.94 13.64 0.08
CA CYS A 8 -30.08 14.63 0.73
C CYS A 8 -28.63 14.17 0.63
N TRP A 9 -27.76 15.06 0.20
CA TRP A 9 -26.32 14.85 0.12
C TRP A 9 -25.60 15.71 1.16
N LEU A 10 -25.85 17.02 1.16
CA LEU A 10 -25.23 17.98 2.07
C LEU A 10 -26.31 18.66 2.90
N LYS A 11 -26.08 18.77 4.20
CA LYS A 11 -26.96 19.49 5.12
C LYS A 11 -26.14 20.36 6.07
N PRO A 12 -26.06 21.67 5.84
CA PRO A 12 -25.42 22.58 6.78
C PRO A 12 -26.25 22.70 8.06
N TRP A 13 -25.57 22.97 9.17
CA TRP A 13 -26.21 23.16 10.47
C TRP A 13 -25.52 24.25 11.29
N VAL A 14 -26.28 24.87 12.20
CA VAL A 14 -25.80 25.89 13.14
C VAL A 14 -26.43 25.62 14.51
N ARG A 15 -25.61 25.52 15.56
CA ARG A 15 -26.01 25.27 16.95
C ARG A 15 -25.21 26.17 17.90
N GLY A 16 -25.80 27.31 18.29
CA GLY A 16 -25.09 28.28 19.13
C GLY A 16 -23.92 28.91 18.34
N PRO A 17 -22.69 28.94 18.88
CA PRO A 17 -21.50 29.40 18.13
C PRO A 17 -21.00 28.37 17.12
N GLU A 18 -21.39 27.10 17.24
CA GLU A 18 -20.92 26.05 16.37
C GLU A 18 -21.71 26.02 15.06
N SER A 19 -21.00 25.81 13.96
CA SER A 19 -21.59 25.53 12.66
C SER A 19 -20.87 24.35 12.01
N GLY A 20 -21.55 23.68 11.08
CA GLY A 20 -20.99 22.50 10.45
C GLY A 20 -21.77 22.00 9.24
N LEU A 21 -21.36 20.85 8.73
CA LEU A 21 -21.89 20.22 7.54
C LEU A 21 -22.07 18.72 7.76
N ASN A 22 -23.28 18.23 7.54
CA ASN A 22 -23.54 16.80 7.43
C ASN A 22 -23.39 16.37 5.97
N VAL A 23 -22.55 15.37 5.73
CA VAL A 23 -22.28 14.80 4.40
C VAL A 23 -22.77 13.36 4.39
N THR A 24 -23.54 12.97 3.36
CA THR A 24 -24.01 11.59 3.21
C THR A 24 -23.34 10.88 2.04
N ASP A 25 -23.41 9.55 2.03
CA ASP A 25 -22.96 8.66 0.94
C ASP A 25 -23.76 8.77 -0.37
N ARG A 26 -24.62 9.78 -0.52
CA ARG A 26 -25.53 9.92 -1.67
C ARG A 26 -24.80 9.87 -3.03
N PRO A 27 -23.61 10.47 -3.24
CA PRO A 27 -22.87 10.32 -4.49
C PRO A 27 -22.56 8.87 -4.84
N GLN A 28 -22.22 8.02 -3.88
CA GLN A 28 -21.99 6.60 -4.15
C GLN A 28 -23.30 5.85 -4.43
N ARG A 29 -24.41 6.25 -3.78
CA ARG A 29 -25.72 5.62 -4.01
C ARG A 29 -26.32 5.91 -5.39
N ILE A 30 -25.97 7.02 -6.06
CA ILE A 30 -26.48 7.31 -7.42
C ILE A 30 -25.93 6.35 -8.47
N LEU A 31 -24.81 5.66 -8.22
CA LEU A 31 -24.25 4.67 -9.16
C LEU A 31 -25.24 3.56 -9.50
N ARG A 32 -26.16 3.24 -8.58
CA ARG A 32 -27.22 2.22 -8.75
C ARG A 32 -28.39 2.67 -9.62
N ASP A 33 -28.42 3.94 -9.98
CA ASP A 33 -29.46 4.56 -10.83
C ASP A 33 -29.04 4.56 -12.32
N PHE A 34 -27.81 4.09 -12.64
CA PHE A 34 -27.26 3.92 -13.99
C PHE A 34 -27.07 2.44 -14.33
N ASP A 35 -27.00 2.12 -15.63
CA ASP A 35 -26.89 0.72 -16.08
C ASP A 35 -25.43 0.24 -16.00
N ASP A 36 -24.47 1.07 -16.44
CA ASP A 36 -23.03 0.84 -16.27
C ASP A 36 -22.33 2.11 -15.80
N PRO A 37 -22.12 2.32 -14.49
CA PRO A 37 -21.55 3.56 -13.96
C PRO A 37 -20.08 3.81 -14.33
N ASP A 38 -19.37 2.80 -14.83
CA ASP A 38 -17.98 2.91 -15.27
C ASP A 38 -17.87 3.39 -16.73
N VAL A 39 -18.92 3.18 -17.54
CA VAL A 39 -19.00 3.59 -18.96
C VAL A 39 -19.95 4.78 -19.17
N ASP A 40 -21.06 4.81 -18.44
CA ASP A 40 -22.06 5.87 -18.54
C ASP A 40 -21.47 7.23 -18.15
N THR A 41 -21.84 8.27 -18.90
CA THR A 41 -21.38 9.65 -18.66
C THR A 41 -22.57 10.58 -18.47
N THR A 42 -22.49 11.43 -17.44
CA THR A 42 -23.60 12.28 -17.01
C THR A 42 -23.15 13.72 -16.78
N GLY A 43 -24.06 14.67 -16.97
CA GLY A 43 -23.87 16.06 -16.55
C GLY A 43 -24.53 16.37 -15.20
N VAL A 44 -24.25 17.55 -14.66
CA VAL A 44 -24.78 18.08 -13.39
C VAL A 44 -25.55 19.38 -13.64
N LEU A 45 -26.87 19.33 -13.40
CA LEU A 45 -27.76 20.49 -13.39
C LEU A 45 -27.96 20.98 -11.95
N MET A 46 -27.49 22.19 -11.64
CA MET A 46 -27.73 22.83 -10.36
C MET A 46 -29.00 23.69 -10.43
N LEU A 47 -29.95 23.46 -9.54
CA LEU A 47 -31.20 24.24 -9.46
C LEU A 47 -31.26 25.00 -8.13
N VAL A 48 -31.16 26.33 -8.20
CA VAL A 48 -31.08 27.22 -7.03
C VAL A 48 -32.35 28.05 -6.91
N GLY A 49 -33.09 27.86 -5.81
CA GLY A 49 -34.33 28.60 -5.57
C GLY A 49 -35.29 27.92 -4.60
N ASN A 50 -36.45 28.54 -4.44
CA ASN A 50 -37.48 28.21 -3.47
C ASN A 50 -38.78 27.82 -4.20
N GLN A 51 -39.76 28.71 -4.26
CA GLN A 51 -41.12 28.39 -4.72
C GLN A 51 -41.22 28.26 -6.24
N SER A 52 -40.60 29.20 -6.96
CA SER A 52 -40.61 29.24 -8.43
C SER A 52 -39.85 28.06 -9.02
N LYS A 53 -38.70 27.71 -8.44
CA LYS A 53 -37.98 26.48 -8.78
C LYS A 53 -38.84 25.24 -8.59
N GLN A 54 -39.53 25.11 -7.45
CA GLN A 54 -40.39 23.95 -7.17
C GLN A 54 -41.56 23.84 -8.15
N ALA A 55 -42.13 24.98 -8.56
CA ALA A 55 -43.14 25.01 -9.61
C ALA A 55 -42.59 24.57 -10.97
N ALA A 56 -41.38 25.01 -11.33
CA ALA A 56 -40.70 24.59 -12.55
C ALA A 56 -40.38 23.09 -12.54
N PHE A 57 -39.81 22.56 -11.44
CA PHE A 57 -39.43 21.15 -11.31
C PHE A 57 -40.61 20.21 -11.57
N ARG A 58 -41.79 20.50 -11.02
CA ARG A 58 -43.02 19.71 -11.22
C ARG A 58 -43.53 19.73 -12.66
N LYS A 59 -43.17 20.76 -13.44
CA LYS A 59 -43.72 21.03 -14.77
C LYS A 59 -42.78 20.71 -15.90
N LEU A 60 -41.47 20.68 -15.66
CA LEU A 60 -40.44 20.26 -16.61
C LEU A 60 -40.44 18.74 -16.90
N LEU A 61 -41.45 18.01 -16.41
CA LEU A 61 -41.64 16.59 -16.68
C LEU A 61 -40.39 15.74 -16.39
N PHE A 62 -39.67 16.05 -15.31
CA PHE A 62 -38.66 15.15 -14.77
C PHE A 62 -39.30 13.81 -14.38
N GLN A 63 -38.50 12.73 -14.39
CA GLN A 63 -38.98 11.42 -13.97
C GLN A 63 -39.20 11.34 -12.46
N ASN A 64 -38.48 12.16 -11.70
CA ASN A 64 -38.50 12.17 -10.26
C ASN A 64 -39.60 13.11 -9.73
N GLU A 65 -40.17 12.74 -8.58
CA GLU A 65 -40.99 13.67 -7.80
C GLU A 65 -40.10 14.76 -7.18
N PRO A 66 -40.59 16.00 -7.03
CA PRO A 66 -39.88 17.05 -6.31
C PRO A 66 -39.60 16.63 -4.86
N VAL A 67 -38.46 17.07 -4.32
CA VAL A 67 -38.12 16.89 -2.90
C VAL A 67 -39.17 17.58 -2.02
N ARG A 68 -39.87 16.80 -1.18
CA ARG A 68 -40.91 17.30 -0.26
C ARG A 68 -40.32 17.44 1.15
N ALA A 69 -40.52 18.62 1.75
CA ALA A 69 -39.95 19.09 3.02
C ALA A 69 -38.43 19.34 2.97
N ARG A 70 -38.01 20.55 3.38
CA ARG A 70 -36.62 21.02 3.38
C ARG A 70 -36.26 21.51 4.78
N ALA A 71 -35.10 21.14 5.30
CA ALA A 71 -34.41 22.07 6.20
C ALA A 71 -33.68 23.11 5.33
N SER A 72 -33.63 24.34 5.81
CA SER A 72 -32.99 25.44 5.09
C SER A 72 -31.54 25.10 4.76
N GLY A 73 -31.20 25.14 3.47
CA GLY A 73 -29.84 24.98 2.98
C GLY A 73 -29.43 23.58 2.53
N GLU A 74 -30.35 22.61 2.52
CA GLU A 74 -30.06 21.22 2.12
C GLU A 74 -29.80 21.11 0.60
N VAL A 75 -28.76 20.35 0.24
CA VAL A 75 -28.43 19.98 -1.15
C VAL A 75 -28.85 18.53 -1.38
N HIS A 76 -29.68 18.31 -2.40
CA HIS A 76 -30.13 16.97 -2.78
C HIS A 76 -29.61 16.57 -4.15
N LEU A 77 -29.18 15.31 -4.30
CA LEU A 77 -28.76 14.73 -5.57
C LEU A 77 -29.83 13.77 -6.10
N LEU A 78 -30.34 14.05 -7.30
CA LEU A 78 -31.37 13.28 -8.00
C LEU A 78 -30.83 12.82 -9.35
N VAL A 79 -31.06 11.57 -9.74
CA VAL A 79 -30.83 11.11 -11.12
C VAL A 79 -32.16 11.18 -11.85
N SER A 80 -32.21 11.94 -12.94
CA SER A 80 -33.45 12.17 -13.70
C SER A 80 -33.14 12.26 -15.20
N SER A 81 -34.19 12.15 -16.02
CA SER A 81 -34.18 12.52 -17.44
C SER A 81 -35.45 13.31 -17.77
N PHE A 82 -35.47 13.98 -18.92
CA PHE A 82 -36.71 14.54 -19.44
C PHE A 82 -37.59 13.41 -19.98
N ARG A 83 -38.90 13.40 -19.65
CA ARG A 83 -39.82 12.31 -20.08
C ARG A 83 -39.84 12.07 -21.59
N GLU A 84 -39.60 13.11 -22.38
CA GLU A 84 -39.57 13.10 -23.84
C GLU A 84 -38.23 12.59 -24.40
N CYS A 85 -37.15 12.63 -23.61
CA CYS A 85 -35.80 12.19 -23.97
C CYS A 85 -35.24 11.23 -22.90
N ARG A 86 -35.74 9.99 -22.91
CA ARG A 86 -35.44 8.98 -21.88
C ARG A 86 -34.04 8.39 -21.94
N GLN A 87 -33.29 8.63 -23.02
CA GLN A 87 -32.07 7.90 -23.32
C GLN A 87 -30.83 8.39 -22.56
N ARG A 88 -30.90 9.54 -21.86
CA ARG A 88 -29.73 10.15 -21.22
C ARG A 88 -30.07 10.77 -19.86
N PRO A 89 -29.89 10.04 -18.75
CA PRO A 89 -30.04 10.59 -17.41
C PRO A 89 -28.94 11.64 -17.10
N PHE A 90 -29.28 12.63 -16.29
CA PHE A 90 -28.38 13.60 -15.70
C PHE A 90 -28.60 13.72 -14.19
N VAL A 91 -27.60 14.23 -13.48
CA VAL A 91 -27.66 14.48 -12.04
C VAL A 91 -28.20 15.89 -11.80
N ILE A 92 -29.20 16.02 -10.95
CA ILE A 92 -29.74 17.30 -10.49
C ILE A 92 -29.26 17.54 -9.06
N ALA A 93 -28.54 18.64 -8.85
CA ALA A 93 -28.27 19.21 -7.54
C ALA A 93 -29.36 20.23 -7.19
N ASP A 94 -30.39 19.79 -6.46
CA ASP A 94 -31.49 20.64 -6.01
C ASP A 94 -31.13 21.29 -4.66
N THR A 95 -31.03 22.63 -4.63
CA THR A 95 -30.67 23.38 -3.42
C THR A 95 -31.50 24.65 -3.24
N ASP A 96 -31.87 24.97 -2.00
CA ASP A 96 -32.64 26.15 -1.67
C ASP A 96 -31.75 27.30 -1.18
N ILE A 97 -32.36 28.46 -0.94
CA ILE A 97 -31.67 29.63 -0.37
C ILE A 97 -32.35 29.97 0.95
N PRO A 98 -31.61 29.98 2.06
CA PRO A 98 -32.15 30.29 3.37
C PRO A 98 -32.86 31.65 3.38
N LYS A 99 -34.04 31.69 4.02
CA LYS A 99 -34.61 32.96 4.51
C LYS A 99 -34.00 33.21 5.89
N SER A 100 -33.56 34.43 6.18
CA SER A 100 -32.60 34.84 7.22
C SER A 100 -32.86 34.44 8.69
N GLN A 101 -33.79 33.54 9.01
CA GLN A 101 -34.14 33.17 10.40
C GLN A 101 -34.42 31.68 10.64
N SER A 102 -34.36 30.80 9.63
CA SER A 102 -34.60 29.36 9.87
C SER A 102 -33.35 28.66 10.37
N ARG A 103 -33.30 28.38 11.69
CA ARG A 103 -32.25 27.55 12.29
C ARG A 103 -32.32 26.12 11.73
N PRO A 104 -31.24 25.57 11.16
CA PRO A 104 -31.20 24.17 10.75
C PRO A 104 -31.43 23.26 11.96
N SER A 105 -32.39 22.34 11.88
CA SER A 105 -32.64 21.38 12.97
C SER A 105 -31.64 20.23 12.96
N SER A 106 -31.26 19.77 14.16
CA SER A 106 -30.38 18.60 14.33
C SER A 106 -31.04 17.35 13.74
N PRO A 107 -30.29 16.47 13.07
CA PRO A 107 -30.85 15.26 12.50
C PRO A 107 -31.22 14.27 13.62
N ARG A 108 -32.44 13.70 13.54
CA ARG A 108 -32.67 12.34 14.07
C ARG A 108 -31.90 11.38 13.17
N GLY A 109 -30.91 10.66 13.71
CA GLY A 109 -30.12 9.69 12.96
C GLY A 109 -31.02 8.69 12.23
N ARG A 110 -30.82 8.53 10.92
CA ARG A 110 -31.56 7.55 10.11
C ARG A 110 -30.64 6.40 9.77
N LEU A 111 -31.06 5.18 10.06
CA LEU A 111 -30.25 3.96 9.94
C LEU A 111 -30.07 3.45 8.49
N CYS A 112 -30.52 4.19 7.46
CA CYS A 112 -30.58 3.64 6.09
C CYS A 112 -29.46 4.12 5.15
N HIS A 113 -28.64 5.09 5.57
CA HIS A 113 -27.49 5.60 4.83
C HIS A 113 -26.48 6.21 5.80
N GLU A 114 -25.23 6.31 5.38
CA GLU A 114 -24.16 6.93 6.17
C GLU A 114 -24.33 8.45 6.22
N VAL A 115 -24.07 9.02 7.40
CA VAL A 115 -24.05 10.47 7.63
C VAL A 115 -22.81 10.80 8.44
N THR A 116 -21.90 11.55 7.82
CA THR A 116 -20.70 12.08 8.47
C THR A 116 -20.98 13.51 8.91
N VAL A 117 -20.78 13.79 10.20
CA VAL A 117 -20.97 15.12 10.79
C VAL A 117 -19.61 15.82 10.86
N HIS A 118 -19.51 17.01 10.26
CA HIS A 118 -18.33 17.85 10.34
C HIS A 118 -18.67 19.15 11.07
N THR A 119 -17.79 19.58 11.97
CA THR A 119 -17.84 20.90 12.63
C THR A 119 -16.77 21.79 12.00
N PHE A 120 -17.10 23.04 11.68
CA PHE A 120 -16.12 24.03 11.23
C PHE A 120 -15.31 24.55 12.42
N MET A 121 -14.05 24.95 12.24
CA MET A 121 -13.22 25.45 13.33
C MET A 121 -13.70 26.84 13.81
N GLU A 122 -13.79 27.04 15.14
CA GLU A 122 -14.48 28.16 15.81
C GLU A 122 -14.04 29.58 15.41
N ASN A 123 -12.83 29.76 14.88
CA ASN A 123 -12.23 31.10 14.70
C ASN A 123 -12.19 31.61 13.26
N SER A 124 -12.94 31.04 12.31
CA SER A 124 -12.72 31.34 10.88
C SER A 124 -13.93 31.34 9.95
N MET A 125 -15.15 31.06 10.43
CA MET A 125 -16.35 31.16 9.59
C MET A 125 -16.98 32.57 9.64
N PRO A 126 -17.51 33.07 8.52
CA PRO A 126 -18.33 34.27 8.51
C PRO A 126 -19.62 34.10 9.34
N SER A 127 -20.04 35.18 9.99
CA SER A 127 -21.19 35.23 10.90
C SER A 127 -22.55 35.10 10.20
N GLU A 128 -22.60 35.28 8.88
CA GLU A 128 -23.82 35.19 8.09
C GLU A 128 -24.02 33.83 7.42
N VAL A 129 -25.23 33.26 7.58
CA VAL A 129 -25.65 32.00 6.94
C VAL A 129 -25.50 32.04 5.42
N SER A 130 -25.73 33.20 4.78
CA SER A 130 -25.54 33.43 3.34
C SER A 130 -24.14 33.05 2.85
N GLU A 131 -23.12 33.45 3.59
CA GLU A 131 -21.73 33.26 3.20
C GLU A 131 -21.28 31.80 3.32
N ILE A 132 -21.82 31.07 4.33
CA ILE A 132 -21.63 29.62 4.47
C ILE A 132 -22.15 28.89 3.23
N HIS A 133 -23.31 29.30 2.73
CA HIS A 133 -23.91 28.73 1.54
C HIS A 133 -23.13 29.02 0.27
N ASP A 134 -22.68 30.26 0.11
CA ASP A 134 -21.88 30.65 -1.05
C ASP A 134 -20.49 29.99 -1.04
N HIS A 135 -19.91 29.74 0.14
CA HIS A 135 -18.71 28.89 0.29
C HIS A 135 -18.98 27.44 -0.13
N LEU A 136 -20.07 26.84 0.40
CA LEU A 136 -20.46 25.47 0.07
C LEU A 136 -20.71 25.30 -1.43
N PHE A 137 -21.37 26.26 -2.06
CA PHE A 137 -21.63 26.24 -3.49
C PHE A 137 -20.33 26.27 -4.28
N HIS A 138 -19.44 27.22 -3.97
CA HIS A 138 -18.18 27.38 -4.67
C HIS A 138 -17.28 26.15 -4.55
N LYS A 139 -17.20 25.52 -3.37
CA LYS A 139 -16.32 24.36 -3.12
C LYS A 139 -16.90 23.01 -3.49
N ALA A 140 -18.20 22.78 -3.27
CA ALA A 140 -18.80 21.45 -3.39
C ALA A 140 -19.72 21.29 -4.62
N LEU A 141 -20.16 22.37 -5.28
CA LEU A 141 -21.12 22.29 -6.39
C LEU A 141 -20.59 22.87 -7.69
N LEU A 142 -20.09 24.11 -7.68
CA LEU A 142 -19.61 24.81 -8.87
C LEU A 142 -18.54 24.04 -9.66
N PRO A 143 -17.59 23.30 -9.05
CA PRO A 143 -16.58 22.55 -9.81
C PRO A 143 -17.19 21.50 -10.74
N PHE A 144 -18.33 20.94 -10.34
CA PHE A 144 -18.97 19.81 -11.02
C PHE A 144 -20.14 20.24 -11.89
N ALA A 145 -20.67 21.45 -11.69
CA ALA A 145 -21.83 21.95 -12.42
C ALA A 145 -21.55 22.10 -13.91
N ASP A 146 -22.53 21.76 -14.73
CA ASP A 146 -22.58 22.09 -16.16
C ASP A 146 -23.45 23.33 -16.38
N VAL A 147 -24.62 23.33 -15.74
CA VAL A 147 -25.62 24.39 -15.87
C VAL A 147 -26.15 24.74 -14.49
N ILE A 148 -26.21 26.04 -14.20
CA ILE A 148 -26.72 26.58 -12.94
C ILE A 148 -27.97 27.39 -13.26
N CYS A 149 -29.14 26.91 -12.85
CA CYS A 149 -30.40 27.64 -12.98
C CYS A 149 -30.69 28.39 -11.68
N VAL A 150 -30.71 29.71 -11.76
CA VAL A 150 -30.93 30.62 -10.63
C VAL A 150 -32.31 31.27 -10.82
N PHE A 151 -33.26 30.94 -9.94
CA PHE A 151 -34.63 31.45 -10.06
C PHE A 151 -34.77 32.82 -9.41
N VAL A 152 -34.71 33.89 -10.21
CA VAL A 152 -34.56 35.28 -9.76
C VAL A 152 -35.65 35.72 -8.76
N GLU A 153 -36.91 35.32 -9.00
CA GLU A 153 -38.03 35.61 -8.08
C GLU A 153 -37.83 35.00 -6.68
N ASP A 154 -37.07 33.91 -6.56
CA ASP A 154 -36.87 33.19 -5.29
C ASP A 154 -35.72 33.77 -4.44
N ILE A 155 -34.87 34.64 -4.99
CA ILE A 155 -33.63 35.15 -4.37
C ILE A 155 -33.77 36.61 -3.89
N GLY A 156 -34.96 37.19 -4.04
CA GLY A 156 -35.18 38.61 -3.73
C GLY A 156 -34.91 39.54 -4.92
N GLY A 157 -35.00 39.02 -6.14
CA GLY A 157 -34.95 39.81 -7.38
C GLY A 157 -33.58 39.77 -8.08
N PHE A 158 -33.50 40.53 -9.16
CA PHE A 158 -32.37 40.47 -10.09
C PHE A 158 -31.07 40.98 -9.47
N GLN A 159 -31.13 42.11 -8.75
CA GLN A 159 -29.96 42.69 -8.06
C GLN A 159 -29.39 41.76 -6.99
N ALA A 160 -30.24 41.07 -6.23
CA ALA A 160 -29.78 40.07 -5.26
C ALA A 160 -29.13 38.85 -5.93
N SER A 161 -29.65 38.45 -7.10
CA SER A 161 -29.06 37.38 -7.91
C SER A 161 -27.69 37.78 -8.47
N LEU A 162 -27.55 39.03 -8.96
CA LEU A 162 -26.28 39.57 -9.44
C LEU A 162 -25.22 39.63 -8.34
N ARG A 163 -25.56 40.16 -7.15
CA ARG A 163 -24.63 40.21 -6.01
C ARG A 163 -24.04 38.83 -5.68
N ARG A 164 -24.84 37.77 -5.75
CA ARG A 164 -24.35 36.41 -5.52
C ARG A 164 -23.43 35.91 -6.62
N VAL A 165 -23.76 36.21 -7.89
CA VAL A 165 -22.86 35.87 -9.01
C VAL A 165 -21.52 36.59 -8.84
N ILE A 166 -21.53 37.87 -8.48
CA ILE A 166 -20.32 38.65 -8.20
C ILE A 166 -19.53 38.02 -7.04
N ALA A 167 -20.18 37.67 -5.93
CA ALA A 167 -19.52 37.01 -4.80
C ALA A 167 -18.88 35.66 -5.18
N TRP A 168 -19.40 34.95 -6.19
CA TRP A 168 -18.73 33.76 -6.72
C TRP A 168 -17.55 34.10 -7.64
N LEU A 169 -17.61 35.21 -8.38
CA LEU A 169 -16.52 35.69 -9.23
C LEU A 169 -15.32 36.17 -8.40
N GLU A 170 -15.56 36.92 -7.32
CA GLU A 170 -14.52 37.42 -6.42
C GLU A 170 -13.71 36.31 -5.75
N LYS A 171 -14.29 35.10 -5.64
CA LYS A 171 -13.60 33.89 -5.13
C LYS A 171 -12.72 33.21 -6.17
N GLY A 172 -12.73 33.66 -7.42
CA GLY A 172 -11.97 33.08 -8.53
C GLY A 172 -12.54 31.76 -9.06
N PRO A 173 -11.79 31.06 -9.93
CA PRO A 173 -12.25 29.86 -10.61
C PRO A 173 -12.63 28.75 -9.63
N PRO A 174 -13.78 28.06 -9.81
CA PRO A 174 -14.19 26.98 -8.92
C PRO A 174 -13.31 25.73 -9.07
N SER A 175 -12.66 25.55 -10.22
CA SER A 175 -11.78 24.41 -10.48
C SER A 175 -10.67 24.77 -11.47
N LYS A 176 -9.59 23.98 -11.46
CA LYS A 176 -8.52 24.07 -12.45
C LYS A 176 -8.87 23.49 -13.83
N SER A 177 -10.04 22.87 -13.99
CA SER A 177 -10.53 22.41 -15.31
C SER A 177 -10.49 23.56 -16.32
N PRO A 178 -10.41 23.34 -17.63
CA PRO A 178 -10.65 24.38 -18.62
C PRO A 178 -12.16 24.62 -18.88
N VAL A 179 -13.04 23.75 -18.37
CA VAL A 179 -14.48 23.85 -18.59
C VAL A 179 -15.16 24.59 -17.45
N ARG A 180 -16.10 25.47 -17.79
CA ARG A 180 -16.80 26.35 -16.84
C ARG A 180 -18.31 26.13 -16.89
N PRO A 181 -19.01 26.23 -15.75
CA PRO A 181 -20.47 26.13 -15.74
C PRO A 181 -21.13 27.32 -16.44
N ARG A 182 -22.30 27.09 -17.02
CA ARG A 182 -23.16 28.14 -17.60
C ARG A 182 -24.25 28.56 -16.62
N ILE A 183 -24.46 29.87 -16.44
CA ILE A 183 -25.54 30.39 -15.59
C ILE A 183 -26.78 30.76 -16.44
N LEU A 184 -27.93 30.26 -16.01
CA LEU A 184 -29.26 30.63 -16.51
C LEU A 184 -30.01 31.38 -15.40
N LEU A 185 -30.16 32.69 -15.55
CA LEU A 185 -31.00 33.52 -14.67
C LEU A 185 -32.46 33.43 -15.15
N VAL A 186 -33.30 32.73 -14.40
CA VAL A 186 -34.71 32.52 -14.75
C VAL A 186 -35.53 33.68 -14.19
N ALA A 187 -36.00 34.57 -15.06
CA ALA A 187 -36.75 35.78 -14.72
C ALA A 187 -38.04 35.89 -15.54
N ASN A 188 -38.89 36.87 -15.23
CA ASN A 188 -40.10 37.09 -16.02
C ASN A 188 -39.77 37.56 -17.44
N GLN A 189 -40.54 37.08 -18.42
CA GLN A 189 -40.35 37.42 -19.83
C GLN A 189 -40.47 38.94 -20.09
N GLU A 190 -41.33 39.62 -19.33
CA GLU A 190 -41.55 41.07 -19.42
C GLU A 190 -40.31 41.87 -18.97
N ASP A 191 -39.60 41.36 -17.96
CA ASP A 191 -38.45 42.04 -17.35
C ASP A 191 -37.12 41.64 -18.03
N LYS A 192 -37.15 40.69 -18.98
CA LYS A 192 -35.97 40.09 -19.63
C LYS A 192 -35.04 41.13 -20.26
N GLN A 193 -35.59 42.09 -20.98
CA GLN A 193 -34.78 43.08 -21.71
C GLN A 193 -34.10 44.07 -20.75
N GLN A 194 -34.82 44.51 -19.72
CA GLN A 194 -34.26 45.38 -18.68
C GLN A 194 -33.12 44.68 -17.92
N HIS A 195 -33.37 43.44 -17.47
CA HIS A 195 -32.35 42.66 -16.76
C HIS A 195 -31.12 42.36 -17.63
N ARG A 196 -31.28 42.27 -18.96
CA ARG A 196 -30.15 42.11 -19.87
C ARG A 196 -29.24 43.34 -19.87
N ILE A 197 -29.82 44.54 -19.94
CA ILE A 197 -29.08 45.81 -19.86
C ILE A 197 -28.38 45.92 -18.49
N GLU A 198 -29.08 45.56 -17.41
CA GLU A 198 -28.49 45.56 -16.05
C GLU A 198 -27.32 44.57 -15.92
N LEU A 199 -27.41 43.38 -16.52
CA LEU A 199 -26.32 42.40 -16.56
C LEU A 199 -25.13 42.93 -17.36
N GLU A 200 -25.36 43.46 -18.57
CA GLU A 200 -24.31 44.00 -19.43
C GLU A 200 -23.56 45.14 -18.72
N ARG A 201 -24.27 46.09 -18.10
CA ARG A 201 -23.66 47.15 -17.27
C ARG A 201 -22.86 46.60 -16.09
N CYS A 202 -23.38 45.56 -15.42
CA CYS A 202 -22.70 44.94 -14.29
C CYS A 202 -21.39 44.27 -14.72
N LEU A 203 -21.39 43.59 -15.87
CA LEU A 203 -20.22 42.91 -16.44
C LEU A 203 -19.16 43.89 -16.95
N GLU A 204 -19.57 45.04 -17.49
CA GLU A 204 -18.65 46.13 -17.84
C GLU A 204 -17.95 46.71 -16.62
N THR A 205 -18.66 46.82 -15.50
CA THR A 205 -18.14 47.36 -14.24
C THR A 205 -17.13 46.42 -13.56
N HIS A 206 -17.29 45.10 -13.71
CA HIS A 206 -16.51 44.08 -12.99
C HIS A 206 -15.49 43.33 -13.88
N HIS A 207 -14.86 44.00 -14.85
CA HIS A 207 -13.85 43.44 -15.78
C HIS A 207 -14.18 42.05 -16.36
N PHE A 208 -14.59 42.00 -17.64
CA PHE A 208 -14.99 40.77 -18.36
C PHE A 208 -14.05 39.55 -18.28
N ARG A 209 -12.76 39.72 -17.93
CA ARG A 209 -11.81 38.60 -17.76
C ARG A 209 -12.22 37.68 -16.60
N ASP A 210 -12.65 38.22 -15.47
CA ASP A 210 -12.99 37.46 -14.26
C ASP A 210 -14.21 36.54 -14.49
N LEU A 211 -15.12 36.95 -15.38
CA LEU A 211 -16.29 36.16 -15.77
C LEU A 211 -15.90 34.87 -16.47
N ASN A 212 -15.03 34.94 -17.49
CA ASN A 212 -14.63 33.77 -18.29
C ASN A 212 -13.76 32.80 -17.50
N ASP A 213 -13.06 33.30 -16.48
CA ASP A 213 -12.28 32.48 -15.57
C ASP A 213 -13.17 31.62 -14.66
N SER A 214 -14.44 31.98 -14.45
CA SER A 214 -15.35 31.28 -13.52
C SER A 214 -16.58 30.65 -14.18
N PHE A 215 -17.11 31.25 -15.24
CA PHE A 215 -18.33 30.82 -15.94
C PHE A 215 -18.16 30.86 -17.46
N SER A 216 -18.80 29.93 -18.17
CA SER A 216 -18.80 29.95 -19.65
C SER A 216 -19.73 31.03 -20.22
N GLY A 217 -20.49 31.70 -19.36
CA GLY A 217 -21.44 32.73 -19.73
C GLY A 217 -22.67 32.77 -18.81
N VAL A 218 -23.29 33.94 -18.74
CA VAL A 218 -24.52 34.21 -17.98
C VAL A 218 -25.60 34.62 -18.96
N SER A 219 -26.77 33.99 -18.89
CA SER A 219 -27.89 34.29 -19.79
C SER A 219 -29.22 34.34 -19.07
N ILE A 220 -30.13 35.20 -19.52
CA ILE A 220 -31.44 35.39 -18.91
C ILE A 220 -32.48 34.59 -19.70
N VAL A 221 -33.17 33.69 -19.02
CA VAL A 221 -34.29 32.91 -19.57
C VAL A 221 -35.58 33.54 -19.08
N GLY A 222 -36.31 34.17 -20.00
CA GLY A 222 -37.60 34.78 -19.71
C GLY A 222 -38.72 33.73 -19.68
N VAL A 223 -39.46 33.68 -18.57
CA VAL A 223 -40.65 32.84 -18.41
C VAL A 223 -41.91 33.73 -18.32
N PRO A 224 -43.01 33.42 -19.02
CA PRO A 224 -44.23 34.24 -18.96
C PRO A 224 -44.80 34.39 -17.55
N ARG A 225 -45.31 35.57 -17.18
CA ARG A 225 -45.99 35.77 -15.88
C ARG A 225 -47.29 34.96 -15.80
N LEU A 226 -47.69 34.63 -14.57
CA LEU A 226 -48.99 34.02 -14.29
C LEU A 226 -50.10 35.08 -14.42
N SER A 227 -50.76 35.18 -15.57
CA SER A 227 -51.90 36.11 -15.72
C SER A 227 -53.19 35.58 -15.08
N SER A 228 -53.96 36.46 -14.42
CA SER A 228 -55.17 36.14 -13.65
C SER A 228 -56.45 35.91 -14.48
N LYS A 229 -56.45 36.13 -15.81
CA LYS A 229 -57.71 36.17 -16.59
C LYS A 229 -58.22 34.81 -17.10
N ARG A 230 -59.27 34.25 -16.50
CA ARG A 230 -60.36 33.35 -17.02
C ARG A 230 -60.10 32.19 -18.03
N ARG A 231 -58.89 31.65 -18.26
CA ARG A 231 -58.67 30.33 -18.91
C ARG A 231 -58.18 29.25 -17.93
N SER A 232 -58.51 27.98 -18.21
CA SER A 232 -58.17 26.80 -17.38
C SER A 232 -56.76 26.87 -16.77
N ARG A 233 -56.70 26.92 -15.43
CA ARG A 233 -55.49 27.09 -14.61
C ARG A 233 -54.41 26.03 -14.91
N ARG A 234 -54.85 24.84 -15.35
CA ARG A 234 -53.98 23.68 -15.67
C ARG A 234 -53.14 23.87 -16.94
N CYS A 235 -53.66 24.56 -17.95
CA CYS A 235 -52.99 24.72 -19.27
C CYS A 235 -51.93 25.84 -19.26
N ARG A 236 -52.16 26.93 -18.50
CA ARG A 236 -51.23 28.08 -18.38
C ARG A 236 -49.96 27.79 -17.58
N LEU A 237 -50.08 27.02 -16.49
CA LEU A 237 -48.93 26.59 -15.69
C LEU A 237 -47.97 25.68 -16.46
N THR A 238 -48.45 25.00 -17.50
CA THR A 238 -47.62 24.16 -18.39
C THR A 238 -46.86 25.01 -19.40
N ARG A 239 -47.51 26.02 -20.01
CA ARG A 239 -46.86 26.97 -20.95
C ARG A 239 -45.76 27.84 -20.31
N ARG A 240 -45.91 28.25 -19.04
CA ARG A 240 -44.90 29.09 -18.34
C ARG A 240 -43.50 28.46 -18.34
N TRP A 241 -43.42 27.14 -18.15
CA TRP A 241 -42.15 26.43 -18.00
C TRP A 241 -41.71 25.67 -19.26
N GLN A 242 -42.53 25.66 -20.32
CA GLN A 242 -42.21 25.01 -21.60
C GLN A 242 -40.95 25.56 -22.27
N VAL A 243 -40.64 26.85 -22.07
CA VAL A 243 -39.44 27.49 -22.65
C VAL A 243 -38.16 27.08 -21.91
N LEU A 244 -38.24 26.80 -20.61
CA LEU A 244 -37.06 26.53 -19.77
C LEU A 244 -36.44 25.15 -20.05
N GLY A 245 -37.25 24.13 -20.37
CA GLY A 245 -36.76 22.77 -20.64
C GLY A 245 -35.78 22.69 -21.82
N PRO A 246 -36.16 23.20 -23.02
CA PRO A 246 -35.26 23.24 -24.18
C PRO A 246 -33.98 24.04 -23.93
N GLU A 247 -34.05 25.16 -23.19
CA GLU A 247 -32.87 25.96 -22.85
C GLU A 247 -31.90 25.21 -21.93
N ILE A 248 -32.42 24.51 -20.91
CA ILE A 248 -31.61 23.65 -20.04
C ILE A 248 -30.95 22.53 -20.86
N LEU A 249 -31.72 21.84 -21.72
CA LEU A 249 -31.20 20.77 -22.57
C LEU A 249 -30.07 21.25 -23.49
N ARG A 250 -30.27 22.39 -24.14
CA ARG A 250 -29.27 23.02 -25.02
C ARG A 250 -28.01 23.39 -24.25
N ALA A 251 -28.16 23.97 -23.06
CA ALA A 251 -27.03 24.35 -22.22
C ALA A 251 -26.26 23.11 -21.71
N LEU A 252 -26.95 22.06 -21.28
CA LEU A 252 -26.35 20.79 -20.84
C LEU A 252 -25.59 20.11 -21.99
N GLU A 253 -26.18 20.05 -23.19
CA GLU A 253 -25.51 19.46 -24.36
C GLU A 253 -24.27 20.26 -24.77
N THR A 254 -24.34 21.60 -24.72
CA THR A 254 -23.18 22.46 -25.00
C THR A 254 -22.05 22.21 -23.99
N SER A 255 -22.37 22.17 -22.69
CA SER A 255 -21.39 21.89 -21.63
C SER A 255 -20.78 20.50 -21.79
N ARG A 256 -21.61 19.49 -22.08
CA ARG A 256 -21.18 18.11 -22.34
C ARG A 256 -20.21 18.04 -23.51
N GLN A 257 -20.47 18.74 -24.61
CA GLN A 257 -19.56 18.81 -25.75
C GLN A 257 -18.24 19.49 -25.38
N SER A 258 -18.28 20.56 -24.57
CA SER A 258 -17.08 21.21 -24.04
C SER A 258 -16.26 20.24 -23.18
N ARG A 259 -16.89 19.57 -22.21
CA ARG A 259 -16.26 18.54 -21.36
C ARG A 259 -15.67 17.41 -22.18
N ARG A 260 -16.35 16.96 -23.24
CA ARG A 260 -15.85 15.90 -24.12
C ARG A 260 -14.61 16.35 -24.90
N ARG A 261 -14.62 17.57 -25.45
CA ARG A 261 -13.48 18.12 -26.22
C ARG A 261 -12.26 18.38 -25.35
N SER A 262 -12.47 18.71 -24.08
CA SER A 262 -11.38 18.99 -23.13
C SER A 262 -10.96 17.79 -22.30
N ASN A 263 -11.52 16.59 -22.48
CA ASN A 263 -11.24 15.42 -21.66
C ASN A 263 -11.64 15.54 -20.17
N TYR A 264 -12.73 16.25 -19.86
CA TYR A 264 -13.34 16.39 -18.51
C TYR A 264 -14.78 15.85 -18.45
N LEU A 265 -15.19 15.01 -19.40
CA LEU A 265 -16.47 14.30 -19.35
C LEU A 265 -16.30 13.00 -18.57
N PHE A 266 -16.68 13.02 -17.30
CA PHE A 266 -16.45 11.93 -16.37
C PHE A 266 -17.47 10.79 -16.52
N SER A 267 -17.01 9.57 -16.23
CA SER A 267 -17.92 8.47 -15.90
C SER A 267 -18.76 8.81 -14.67
N VAL A 268 -19.91 8.16 -14.46
CA VAL A 268 -20.71 8.37 -13.26
C VAL A 268 -19.91 8.03 -12.00
N ARG A 269 -19.09 6.98 -12.04
CA ARG A 269 -18.22 6.60 -10.92
C ARG A 269 -17.20 7.67 -10.57
N HIS A 270 -16.49 8.19 -11.57
CA HIS A 270 -15.51 9.26 -11.33
C HIS A 270 -16.20 10.53 -10.81
N LEU A 271 -17.36 10.89 -11.37
CA LEU A 271 -18.14 12.03 -10.88
C LEU A 271 -18.59 11.85 -9.42
N ALA A 272 -19.10 10.66 -9.06
CA ALA A 272 -19.49 10.36 -7.68
C ALA A 272 -18.32 10.51 -6.70
N GLU A 273 -17.14 10.05 -7.10
CA GLU A 273 -15.93 10.18 -6.30
C GLU A 273 -15.51 11.63 -6.15
N PHE A 274 -15.49 12.39 -7.25
CA PHE A 274 -15.17 13.82 -7.22
C PHE A 274 -16.16 14.63 -6.37
N LEU A 275 -17.47 14.34 -6.46
CA LEU A 275 -18.47 14.95 -5.59
C LEU A 275 -18.14 14.67 -4.12
N GLN A 276 -17.85 13.42 -3.76
CA GLN A 276 -17.50 13.05 -2.39
C GLN A 276 -16.25 13.79 -1.88
N HIS A 277 -15.21 13.90 -2.71
CA HIS A 277 -14.03 14.70 -2.38
C HIS A 277 -14.33 16.21 -2.29
N GLY A 278 -15.18 16.75 -3.16
CA GLY A 278 -15.63 18.15 -3.12
C GLY A 278 -16.36 18.49 -1.82
N ALA A 279 -17.21 17.58 -1.32
CA ALA A 279 -17.85 17.73 -0.01
C ALA A 279 -16.84 17.76 1.14
N ASN A 280 -15.80 16.92 1.07
CA ASN A 280 -14.72 16.91 2.06
C ASN A 280 -13.86 18.19 1.98
N ALA A 281 -13.57 18.68 0.77
CA ALA A 281 -12.81 19.91 0.55
C ALA A 281 -13.55 21.16 1.04
N ALA A 282 -14.88 21.17 0.99
CA ALA A 282 -15.70 22.25 1.53
C ALA A 282 -15.58 22.43 3.05
N ARG A 283 -14.91 21.52 3.75
CA ARG A 283 -14.51 21.68 5.17
C ARG A 283 -13.42 22.72 5.37
N ASN A 284 -12.58 22.93 4.36
CA ASN A 284 -11.47 23.88 4.43
C ASN A 284 -11.92 25.26 3.97
N LEU A 285 -11.50 26.28 4.72
CA LEU A 285 -11.82 27.68 4.44
C LEU A 285 -10.84 28.34 3.47
N ALA A 286 -9.67 27.74 3.25
CA ALA A 286 -8.73 28.21 2.23
C ALA A 286 -9.34 28.09 0.83
N TYR A 287 -9.36 29.21 0.09
CA TYR A 287 -9.90 29.28 -1.26
C TYR A 287 -8.90 28.78 -2.31
N GLU A 288 -8.80 27.46 -2.46
CA GLU A 288 -8.13 26.81 -3.59
C GLU A 288 -9.13 26.21 -4.60
N PRO A 289 -8.94 26.39 -5.91
CA PRO A 289 -9.75 25.74 -6.94
C PRO A 289 -9.65 24.21 -6.85
N PHE A 290 -10.75 23.50 -7.11
CA PHE A 290 -10.75 22.04 -7.13
C PHE A 290 -9.85 21.50 -8.25
N ASP A 291 -8.95 20.58 -7.90
CA ASP A 291 -7.99 19.96 -8.82
C ASP A 291 -8.39 18.51 -9.08
N PHE A 292 -8.97 18.25 -10.25
CA PHE A 292 -9.42 16.91 -10.64
C PHE A 292 -8.26 15.92 -10.80
N ILE A 293 -7.11 16.39 -11.30
CA ILE A 293 -5.95 15.54 -11.59
C ILE A 293 -5.31 15.12 -10.27
N LYS A 294 -5.03 16.05 -9.36
CA LYS A 294 -4.52 15.73 -8.02
C LYS A 294 -5.51 14.88 -7.22
N THR A 295 -6.80 15.21 -7.28
CA THR A 295 -7.82 14.43 -6.56
C THR A 295 -7.90 12.98 -7.06
N SER A 296 -7.71 12.74 -8.37
CA SER A 296 -7.67 11.38 -8.91
C SER A 296 -6.47 10.54 -8.42
N ARG A 297 -5.49 11.16 -7.76
CA ARG A 297 -4.25 10.54 -7.27
C ARG A 297 -4.14 10.43 -5.75
N VAL A 298 -5.15 10.84 -4.97
CA VAL A 298 -5.11 10.88 -3.48
C VAL A 298 -4.70 9.56 -2.80
N HIS A 299 -4.94 8.41 -3.44
CA HIS A 299 -4.54 7.09 -2.92
C HIS A 299 -3.34 6.46 -3.64
N ARG A 300 -2.69 7.22 -4.54
CA ARG A 300 -1.61 6.77 -5.40
C ARG A 300 -0.72 7.96 -5.77
N ASP A 301 -0.12 8.62 -4.81
CA ASP A 301 0.72 9.79 -5.10
C ASP A 301 1.89 9.45 -6.04
N VAL A 302 2.41 10.46 -6.72
CA VAL A 302 3.67 10.34 -7.46
C VAL A 302 4.79 10.02 -6.48
N ALA A 303 5.71 9.15 -6.88
CA ALA A 303 6.85 8.80 -6.04
C ALA A 303 7.62 10.09 -5.64
N PRO A 304 7.85 10.35 -4.34
CA PRO A 304 8.49 11.58 -3.89
C PRO A 304 9.94 11.69 -4.38
N ASP A 305 10.58 10.57 -4.67
CA ASP A 305 11.93 10.42 -5.20
C ASP A 305 11.97 10.19 -6.73
N LEU A 306 10.88 10.53 -7.45
CA LEU A 306 10.83 10.41 -8.91
C LEU A 306 11.96 11.18 -9.60
N SER A 307 12.30 12.40 -9.14
CA SER A 307 13.39 13.18 -9.74
C SER A 307 14.71 12.42 -9.69
N ARG A 308 15.02 11.79 -8.55
CA ARG A 308 16.21 10.97 -8.35
C ARG A 308 16.23 9.76 -9.29
N HIS A 309 15.09 9.08 -9.45
CA HIS A 309 15.00 7.96 -10.39
C HIS A 309 15.23 8.37 -11.85
N ILE A 310 14.68 9.52 -12.25
CA ILE A 310 14.92 10.11 -13.57
C ILE A 310 16.39 10.46 -13.74
N SER A 311 17.00 11.18 -12.78
CA SER A 311 18.43 11.54 -12.82
C SER A 311 19.33 10.30 -12.98
N ASN A 312 19.14 9.28 -12.14
CA ASN A 312 19.89 8.02 -12.20
C ASN A 312 19.79 7.33 -13.57
N PHE A 313 18.63 7.41 -14.22
CA PHE A 313 18.44 6.85 -15.56
C PHE A 313 19.13 7.70 -16.64
N LEU A 314 19.05 9.02 -16.56
CA LEU A 314 19.70 9.94 -17.51
C LEU A 314 21.22 9.82 -17.47
N GLU A 315 21.82 9.57 -16.30
CA GLU A 315 23.26 9.33 -16.12
C GLU A 315 23.78 8.12 -16.91
N LYS A 316 22.91 7.21 -17.37
CA LYS A 316 23.29 6.08 -18.22
C LYS A 316 23.53 6.47 -19.68
N PHE A 317 23.25 7.71 -20.07
CA PHE A 317 23.42 8.20 -21.44
C PHE A 317 24.57 9.20 -21.53
N THR A 318 25.44 8.99 -22.53
CA THR A 318 26.62 9.85 -22.77
C THR A 318 26.42 10.87 -23.89
N SER A 319 25.45 10.64 -24.78
CA SER A 319 25.15 11.46 -25.95
C SER A 319 23.76 12.09 -25.89
N LEU A 320 23.67 13.36 -26.28
CA LEU A 320 22.41 14.10 -26.44
C LEU A 320 21.49 13.47 -27.49
N SER A 321 22.03 12.94 -28.58
CA SER A 321 21.22 12.28 -29.61
C SER A 321 20.54 11.03 -29.06
N SER A 322 21.29 10.18 -28.35
CA SER A 322 20.76 8.97 -27.72
C SER A 322 19.75 9.28 -26.62
N LEU A 323 19.99 10.33 -25.84
CA LEU A 323 19.07 10.76 -24.78
C LEU A 323 17.73 11.18 -25.39
N LYS A 324 17.73 12.04 -26.41
CA LYS A 324 16.51 12.46 -27.12
C LYS A 324 15.81 11.31 -27.82
N GLN A 325 16.56 10.42 -28.46
CA GLN A 325 16.00 9.32 -29.23
C GLN A 325 15.39 8.22 -28.34
N PHE A 326 15.99 7.94 -27.18
CA PHE A 326 15.67 6.74 -26.38
C PHE A 326 15.22 7.05 -24.96
N ALA A 327 15.95 7.91 -24.23
CA ALA A 327 15.66 8.17 -22.81
C ALA A 327 14.35 8.95 -22.64
N VAL A 328 14.15 10.04 -23.40
CA VAL A 328 12.94 10.88 -23.26
C VAL A 328 11.65 10.09 -23.57
N PRO A 329 11.55 9.31 -24.67
CA PRO A 329 10.37 8.49 -24.91
C PRO A 329 10.11 7.43 -23.82
N LEU A 330 11.16 6.81 -23.27
CA LEU A 330 10.98 5.81 -22.22
C LEU A 330 10.52 6.45 -20.90
N ILE A 331 11.08 7.62 -20.52
CA ILE A 331 10.60 8.39 -19.36
C ILE A 331 9.13 8.78 -19.56
N ALA A 332 8.78 9.37 -20.70
CA ALA A 332 7.40 9.74 -20.98
C ALA A 332 6.43 8.55 -20.93
N SER A 333 6.83 7.39 -21.48
CA SER A 333 6.05 6.15 -21.36
C SER A 333 5.90 5.64 -19.94
N SER A 334 6.94 5.79 -19.13
CA SER A 334 6.92 5.45 -17.71
C SER A 334 5.95 6.33 -16.93
N LEU A 335 5.91 7.64 -17.22
CA LEU A 335 4.95 8.58 -16.62
C LEU A 335 3.51 8.27 -17.07
N LEU A 336 3.31 7.90 -18.33
CA LEU A 336 2.00 7.51 -18.85
C LEU A 336 1.47 6.24 -18.18
N ILE A 337 2.28 5.20 -18.01
CA ILE A 337 1.82 4.00 -17.29
C ILE A 337 1.63 4.26 -15.81
N ASP A 338 2.36 5.20 -15.20
CA ASP A 338 2.11 5.58 -13.81
C ASP A 338 0.77 6.30 -13.65
N HIS A 339 0.40 7.20 -14.57
CA HIS A 339 -0.87 7.94 -14.50
C HIS A 339 -2.09 7.16 -15.01
N TYR A 340 -1.97 6.44 -16.12
CA TYR A 340 -3.10 5.82 -16.82
C TYR A 340 -3.15 4.28 -16.67
N PRO A 341 -3.35 3.70 -15.47
CA PRO A 341 -3.71 2.31 -15.33
C PRO A 341 -5.18 2.08 -15.67
N PRO A 342 -5.61 0.80 -15.81
CA PRO A 342 -7.01 0.46 -16.08
C PRO A 342 -8.00 1.13 -15.08
N GLY A 343 -9.03 1.78 -15.61
CA GLY A 343 -10.06 2.46 -14.82
C GLY A 343 -9.74 3.91 -14.43
N MET A 344 -8.59 4.45 -14.84
CA MET A 344 -8.28 5.89 -14.72
C MET A 344 -9.11 6.72 -15.72
N HIS A 345 -9.46 7.95 -15.34
CA HIS A 345 -10.07 8.91 -16.26
C HIS A 345 -9.03 9.42 -17.26
N LEU A 346 -9.38 9.48 -18.54
CA LEU A 346 -8.48 9.90 -19.61
C LEU A 346 -8.38 11.43 -19.65
N PHE A 347 -7.63 12.03 -18.72
CA PHE A 347 -7.28 13.45 -18.77
C PHE A 347 -6.39 13.77 -19.99
N ASP A 348 -6.24 15.05 -20.29
CA ASP A 348 -5.22 15.49 -21.23
C ASP A 348 -3.81 15.22 -20.65
N PRO A 349 -2.93 14.49 -21.36
CA PRO A 349 -1.61 14.17 -20.83
C PRO A 349 -0.70 15.37 -20.56
N HIS A 350 -0.86 16.50 -21.27
CA HIS A 350 -0.08 17.71 -21.02
C HIS A 350 -0.50 18.37 -19.72
N ASP A 351 -1.80 18.40 -19.42
CA ASP A 351 -2.33 18.87 -18.14
C ASP A 351 -1.81 17.99 -16.99
N VAL A 352 -1.85 16.67 -17.17
CA VAL A 352 -1.34 15.70 -16.20
C VAL A 352 0.15 15.90 -15.94
N PHE A 353 0.95 16.05 -17.00
CA PHE A 353 2.39 16.29 -16.88
C PHE A 353 2.67 17.55 -16.06
N ARG A 354 2.03 18.67 -16.42
CA ARG A 354 2.19 19.96 -15.74
C ARG A 354 1.86 19.87 -14.26
N GLU A 355 0.74 19.23 -13.93
CA GLU A 355 0.24 19.21 -12.55
C GLU A 355 0.98 18.20 -11.65
N LEU A 356 1.49 17.09 -12.20
CA LEU A 356 2.03 15.98 -11.40
C LEU A 356 3.53 15.73 -11.56
N TYR A 357 4.12 15.99 -12.74
CA TYR A 357 5.43 15.45 -13.10
C TYR A 357 6.46 16.51 -13.51
N GLU A 358 6.03 17.71 -13.90
CA GLU A 358 6.89 18.79 -14.40
C GLU A 358 7.99 19.18 -13.41
N ASP A 359 7.64 19.33 -12.13
CA ASP A 359 8.58 19.70 -11.08
C ASP A 359 9.67 18.62 -10.87
N ALA A 360 9.29 17.35 -10.84
CA ALA A 360 10.24 16.25 -10.71
C ALA A 360 11.18 16.15 -11.91
N CYS A 361 10.66 16.30 -13.13
CA CYS A 361 11.45 16.29 -14.36
C CYS A 361 12.39 17.51 -14.45
N SER A 362 11.91 18.69 -14.04
CA SER A 362 12.69 19.93 -14.04
C SER A 362 13.86 19.85 -13.07
N ARG A 363 13.64 19.33 -11.86
CA ARG A 363 14.71 19.08 -10.89
C ARG A 363 15.75 18.11 -11.44
N ALA A 364 15.31 16.97 -11.96
CA ALA A 364 16.22 15.99 -12.57
C ALA A 364 17.04 16.58 -13.74
N SER A 365 16.40 17.38 -14.60
CA SER A 365 17.09 18.05 -15.71
C SER A 365 18.08 19.12 -15.24
N SER A 366 17.84 19.77 -14.10
CA SER A 366 18.69 20.83 -13.57
C SER A 366 19.97 20.30 -12.90
N GLU A 367 19.88 19.12 -12.31
CA GLU A 367 21.00 18.40 -11.69
C GLU A 367 21.89 17.72 -12.75
N PHE A 368 21.35 17.47 -13.94
CA PHE A 368 22.06 16.87 -15.06
C PHE A 368 23.00 17.87 -15.77
N LYS A 369 24.05 17.36 -16.42
CA LYS A 369 25.17 18.12 -17.01
C LYS A 369 24.70 19.43 -17.73
N PRO A 370 25.45 20.55 -17.64
CA PRO A 370 24.99 21.89 -18.07
C PRO A 370 24.49 22.00 -19.53
N GLY A 371 24.99 21.15 -20.43
CA GLY A 371 24.62 21.14 -21.86
C GLY A 371 23.24 20.54 -22.19
N TYR A 372 22.48 20.09 -21.19
CA TYR A 372 21.22 19.36 -21.36
C TYR A 372 20.00 20.08 -20.78
N LYS A 373 20.15 21.33 -20.34
CA LYS A 373 19.03 22.16 -19.87
C LYS A 373 17.97 22.31 -20.97
N GLY A 374 16.72 21.99 -20.67
CA GLY A 374 15.59 22.12 -21.60
C GLY A 374 15.42 20.98 -22.60
N CYS A 375 16.07 19.81 -22.40
CA CYS A 375 15.93 18.65 -23.30
C CYS A 375 14.57 17.93 -23.22
N PHE A 376 13.73 18.30 -22.25
CA PHE A 376 12.43 17.70 -22.02
C PHE A 376 11.33 18.63 -22.54
N ALA A 377 10.82 18.35 -23.74
CA ALA A 377 9.52 18.84 -24.18
C ALA A 377 8.59 17.63 -24.32
N PRO A 378 7.90 17.20 -23.24
CA PRO A 378 6.98 16.06 -23.29
C PRO A 378 5.83 16.26 -24.28
N SER A 379 5.62 17.49 -24.75
CA SER A 379 4.54 17.88 -25.64
C SER A 379 4.47 17.09 -26.94
N GLU A 380 5.59 16.50 -27.39
CA GLU A 380 5.67 15.71 -28.64
C GLU A 380 5.36 14.22 -28.45
N ILE A 381 5.22 13.73 -27.20
CA ILE A 381 5.15 12.28 -26.91
C ILE A 381 3.71 11.79 -26.66
N PHE A 382 2.75 12.69 -26.56
CA PHE A 382 1.38 12.37 -26.14
C PHE A 382 0.40 12.02 -27.27
N GLN A 383 0.87 11.75 -28.48
CA GLN A 383 -0.01 11.41 -29.62
C GLN A 383 -0.56 9.97 -29.61
N ALA A 384 -0.13 9.11 -28.69
CA ALA A 384 -0.60 7.71 -28.62
C ALA A 384 -1.72 7.53 -27.59
N LEU A 385 -2.98 7.78 -27.98
CA LEU A 385 -4.18 7.44 -27.19
C LEU A 385 -4.57 5.95 -27.33
N GLY A 386 -3.58 5.06 -27.13
CA GLY A 386 -3.77 3.60 -27.03
C GLY A 386 -3.73 3.12 -25.58
N ALA A 387 -3.70 1.80 -25.35
CA ALA A 387 -3.41 1.25 -24.02
C ALA A 387 -1.97 1.65 -23.62
N SER A 388 -1.84 2.54 -22.63
CA SER A 388 -0.57 3.09 -22.13
C SER A 388 0.50 2.01 -21.91
N LEU A 389 0.09 0.84 -21.43
CA LEU A 389 0.92 -0.33 -21.21
C LEU A 389 1.54 -0.90 -22.51
N ASP A 390 0.77 -1.01 -23.59
CA ASP A 390 1.25 -1.56 -24.86
C ASP A 390 2.23 -0.60 -25.53
N TRP A 391 1.95 0.71 -25.45
CA TRP A 391 2.90 1.72 -25.92
C TRP A 391 4.22 1.67 -25.15
N HIS A 392 4.17 1.53 -23.83
CA HIS A 392 5.36 1.39 -23.01
C HIS A 392 6.14 0.10 -23.32
N ARG A 393 5.46 -1.03 -23.54
CA ARG A 393 6.11 -2.27 -24.03
C ARG A 393 6.83 -2.05 -25.36
N GLN A 394 6.24 -1.31 -26.29
CA GLN A 394 6.90 -0.96 -27.56
C GLN A 394 8.15 -0.10 -27.34
N GLN A 395 8.11 0.87 -26.40
CA GLN A 395 9.29 1.67 -26.07
C GLN A 395 10.42 0.82 -25.46
N LEU A 396 10.09 -0.08 -24.52
CA LEU A 396 11.06 -1.03 -23.95
C LEU A 396 11.65 -1.94 -25.04
N ALA A 397 10.81 -2.51 -25.92
CA ALA A 397 11.28 -3.35 -27.03
C ALA A 397 12.24 -2.60 -27.96
N ARG A 398 11.94 -1.33 -28.27
CA ARG A 398 12.77 -0.49 -29.16
C ARG A 398 14.16 -0.19 -28.61
N ILE A 399 14.31 -0.08 -27.29
CA ILE A 399 15.58 0.22 -26.60
C ILE A 399 16.22 -1.02 -25.96
N SER A 400 15.59 -2.19 -26.08
CA SER A 400 15.98 -3.43 -25.39
C SER A 400 17.45 -3.82 -25.61
N THR A 401 17.99 -3.60 -26.81
CA THR A 401 19.40 -3.87 -27.17
C THR A 401 20.38 -3.00 -26.38
N PHE A 402 20.07 -1.73 -26.18
CA PHE A 402 20.86 -0.84 -25.34
C PHE A 402 20.71 -1.23 -23.86
N LEU A 403 19.47 -1.43 -23.40
CA LEU A 403 19.19 -1.80 -22.01
C LEU A 403 19.81 -3.15 -21.62
N ALA A 404 20.06 -4.06 -22.55
CA ALA A 404 20.77 -5.31 -22.29
C ALA A 404 22.15 -5.12 -21.63
N SER A 405 22.77 -3.95 -21.78
CA SER A 405 24.07 -3.60 -21.20
C SER A 405 24.01 -2.59 -20.04
N VAL A 406 22.82 -2.13 -19.68
CA VAL A 406 22.62 -1.08 -18.66
C VAL A 406 21.98 -1.68 -17.42
N TYR A 407 22.54 -1.36 -16.26
CA TYR A 407 22.07 -1.87 -14.98
C TYR A 407 21.83 -0.72 -14.02
N SER A 408 20.85 -0.90 -13.13
CA SER A 408 20.68 -0.02 -11.98
C SER A 408 20.12 -0.77 -10.78
N ASN A 409 20.76 -0.57 -9.64
CA ASN A 409 20.33 -1.05 -8.33
C ASN A 409 19.39 -0.03 -7.66
N GLU A 410 19.45 1.24 -8.05
CA GLU A 410 18.64 2.31 -7.47
C GLU A 410 17.32 2.55 -8.20
N THR A 411 17.27 2.30 -9.52
CA THR A 411 16.11 2.60 -10.36
C THR A 411 15.70 1.40 -11.19
N CYS A 412 14.44 0.99 -11.07
CA CYS A 412 13.86 -0.05 -11.92
C CYS A 412 13.78 0.46 -13.36
N LEU A 413 14.67 0.00 -14.23
CA LEU A 413 14.75 0.44 -15.63
C LEU A 413 13.47 0.14 -16.44
N GLY A 414 12.63 -0.78 -15.94
CA GLY A 414 11.31 -1.03 -16.51
C GLY A 414 10.32 0.12 -16.33
N CYS A 415 10.30 0.82 -15.19
CA CYS A 415 9.29 1.86 -14.93
C CYS A 415 9.84 3.22 -14.51
N ILE A 416 11.15 3.36 -14.30
CA ILE A 416 11.90 4.59 -13.98
C ILE A 416 11.32 5.38 -12.78
N THR A 417 10.51 4.73 -11.94
CA THR A 417 9.70 5.41 -10.91
C THR A 417 9.90 4.82 -9.51
N ARG A 418 10.65 3.70 -9.40
CA ARG A 418 10.74 2.91 -8.18
C ARG A 418 12.11 2.25 -8.05
N ARG A 419 12.56 2.06 -6.81
CA ARG A 419 13.69 1.17 -6.50
C ARG A 419 13.32 -0.29 -6.81
N PRO A 420 14.17 -1.06 -7.50
CA PRO A 420 13.88 -2.44 -7.84
C PRO A 420 14.28 -3.41 -6.72
N GLN A 421 13.73 -4.64 -6.76
CA GLN A 421 13.87 -5.64 -5.69
C GLN A 421 14.41 -6.98 -6.21
N TYR A 422 13.92 -7.48 -7.34
CA TYR A 422 14.17 -8.85 -7.81
C TYR A 422 15.17 -8.85 -8.97
N ARG A 423 16.34 -9.49 -8.80
CA ARG A 423 17.36 -9.58 -9.86
C ARG A 423 17.14 -10.81 -10.72
N LEU A 424 16.89 -10.59 -12.02
CA LEU A 424 16.69 -11.63 -13.02
C LEU A 424 18.02 -12.23 -13.49
N GLN A 425 17.97 -13.37 -14.18
CA GLN A 425 19.16 -14.07 -14.70
C GLN A 425 19.99 -13.21 -15.67
N CYS A 426 19.37 -12.24 -16.35
CA CYS A 426 20.07 -11.27 -17.19
C CYS A 426 20.79 -10.15 -16.42
N GLY A 427 20.68 -10.12 -15.09
CA GLY A 427 21.28 -9.11 -14.21
C GLY A 427 20.39 -7.88 -13.94
N HIS A 428 19.26 -7.73 -14.65
CA HIS A 428 18.32 -6.63 -14.39
C HIS A 428 17.58 -6.80 -13.08
N LEU A 429 17.45 -5.72 -12.31
CA LEU A 429 16.62 -5.64 -11.11
C LEU A 429 15.24 -5.06 -11.45
N VAL A 430 14.18 -5.69 -10.94
CA VAL A 430 12.77 -5.33 -11.20
C VAL A 430 12.01 -5.06 -9.90
N CYS A 431 11.16 -4.03 -9.89
CA CYS A 431 10.29 -3.73 -8.74
C CYS A 431 9.02 -4.59 -8.72
N GLN A 432 8.42 -4.77 -7.54
CA GLN A 432 7.18 -5.56 -7.37
C GLN A 432 6.02 -5.10 -8.29
N ASN A 433 5.86 -3.80 -8.53
CA ASN A 433 4.81 -3.29 -9.42
C ASN A 433 5.02 -3.73 -10.87
N CYS A 434 6.27 -3.74 -11.36
CA CYS A 434 6.58 -4.24 -12.69
C CYS A 434 6.30 -5.74 -12.79
N ILE A 435 6.58 -6.53 -11.75
CA ILE A 435 6.20 -7.95 -11.71
C ILE A 435 4.68 -8.09 -11.90
N ARG A 436 3.88 -7.40 -11.08
CA ARG A 436 2.40 -7.47 -11.18
C ARG A 436 1.85 -6.94 -12.51
N THR A 437 2.53 -5.99 -13.14
CA THR A 437 2.07 -5.32 -14.37
C THR A 437 2.45 -6.10 -15.63
N PHE A 438 3.67 -6.65 -15.70
CA PHE A 438 4.21 -7.25 -16.91
C PHE A 438 4.18 -8.77 -16.91
N TYR A 439 4.10 -9.43 -15.74
CA TYR A 439 4.24 -10.88 -15.63
C TYR A 439 2.88 -11.55 -15.44
N HIS A 440 2.81 -12.82 -15.78
CA HIS A 440 1.58 -13.60 -15.68
C HIS A 440 1.46 -14.21 -14.27
N ALA A 441 0.30 -14.07 -13.64
CA ALA A 441 -0.02 -14.77 -12.39
C ALA A 441 -0.40 -16.22 -12.69
N ASP A 442 0.14 -17.18 -11.94
CA ASP A 442 -0.11 -18.60 -12.16
C ASP A 442 -1.60 -18.95 -11.95
N ASP A 443 -2.15 -19.80 -12.83
CA ASP A 443 -3.57 -20.16 -12.80
C ASP A 443 -3.95 -20.96 -11.55
N SER A 444 -3.01 -21.74 -10.99
CA SER A 444 -3.21 -22.51 -9.77
C SER A 444 -2.96 -21.69 -8.50
N ASP A 445 -2.09 -20.68 -8.59
CA ASP A 445 -1.71 -19.80 -7.49
C ASP A 445 -1.62 -18.33 -7.93
N PRO A 446 -2.68 -17.50 -7.74
CA PRO A 446 -2.69 -16.08 -8.12
C PRO A 446 -1.61 -15.19 -7.48
N TRP A 447 -0.82 -15.71 -6.54
CA TRP A 447 0.27 -14.97 -5.90
C TRP A 447 1.66 -15.37 -6.42
N VAL A 448 1.74 -16.33 -7.33
CA VAL A 448 2.98 -16.71 -8.04
C VAL A 448 2.99 -16.06 -9.41
N PHE A 449 4.06 -15.34 -9.73
CA PHE A 449 4.23 -14.65 -11.01
C PHE A 449 5.36 -15.30 -11.81
N LYS A 450 5.10 -15.53 -13.09
CA LYS A 450 6.01 -16.19 -14.03
C LYS A 450 6.24 -15.33 -15.27
N SER A 451 7.44 -15.43 -15.84
CA SER A 451 7.78 -14.82 -17.13
C SER A 451 8.93 -15.58 -17.79
N ASP A 452 8.82 -15.85 -19.09
CA ASP A 452 9.84 -16.54 -19.86
C ASP A 452 10.95 -15.60 -20.39
N ALA A 453 10.76 -14.28 -20.25
CA ALA A 453 11.73 -13.28 -20.62
C ALA A 453 11.70 -12.05 -19.69
N CYS A 454 12.83 -11.36 -19.61
CA CYS A 454 12.95 -10.06 -18.97
C CYS A 454 12.18 -8.99 -19.78
N HIS A 455 11.20 -8.32 -19.17
CA HIS A 455 10.45 -7.24 -19.86
C HIS A 455 11.29 -6.00 -20.23
N ILE A 456 12.52 -5.87 -19.70
CA ILE A 456 13.41 -4.73 -19.94
C ILE A 456 14.31 -4.97 -21.17
N CYS A 457 14.96 -6.14 -21.26
CA CYS A 457 15.93 -6.46 -22.31
C CYS A 457 15.58 -7.67 -23.17
N ALA A 458 14.42 -8.30 -22.96
CA ALA A 458 13.92 -9.48 -23.66
C ALA A 458 14.78 -10.77 -23.55
N VAL A 459 15.85 -10.77 -22.75
CA VAL A 459 16.64 -11.99 -22.47
C VAL A 459 15.77 -13.02 -21.76
N SER A 460 15.90 -14.29 -22.16
CA SER A 460 15.13 -15.40 -21.59
C SER A 460 15.40 -15.60 -20.10
N THR A 461 14.34 -15.87 -19.35
CA THR A 461 14.34 -16.12 -17.89
C THR A 461 13.62 -17.45 -17.60
N PRO A 462 14.15 -18.59 -18.07
CA PRO A 462 13.48 -19.87 -17.92
C PRO A 462 13.27 -20.21 -16.44
N ASN A 463 12.11 -20.81 -16.13
CA ASN A 463 11.72 -21.24 -14.78
C ASN A 463 11.63 -20.11 -13.74
N LEU A 464 11.55 -18.85 -14.16
CA LEU A 464 11.40 -17.74 -13.23
C LEU A 464 10.05 -17.83 -12.50
N SER A 465 10.10 -17.93 -11.18
CA SER A 465 8.93 -17.97 -10.30
C SER A 465 9.14 -16.99 -9.14
N ILE A 466 8.23 -16.04 -9.00
CA ILE A 466 8.29 -15.01 -7.94
C ILE A 466 6.97 -15.02 -7.19
N ARG A 467 7.01 -15.31 -5.89
CA ARG A 467 5.83 -15.28 -5.03
C ARG A 467 5.71 -13.93 -4.32
N LEU A 468 4.53 -13.33 -4.38
CA LEU A 468 4.19 -12.12 -3.61
C LEU A 468 3.21 -12.49 -2.49
N ALA A 469 3.23 -11.77 -1.38
CA ALA A 469 2.23 -11.98 -0.33
C ALA A 469 0.84 -11.50 -0.80
N PRO A 470 -0.26 -12.17 -0.37
CA PRO A 470 -1.61 -11.61 -0.47
C PRO A 470 -1.70 -10.23 0.19
N ASP A 471 -2.53 -9.33 -0.34
CA ASP A 471 -2.51 -7.91 0.05
C ASP A 471 -2.93 -7.70 1.53
N THR A 472 -3.76 -8.59 2.08
CA THR A 472 -4.28 -8.55 3.45
C THR A 472 -3.52 -9.42 4.45
N CYS A 473 -2.41 -10.04 4.04
CA CYS A 473 -1.53 -10.72 5.00
C CYS A 473 -0.65 -9.72 5.75
N ARG A 474 -0.32 -10.05 7.01
CA ARG A 474 0.74 -9.38 7.78
C ARG A 474 2.01 -10.22 7.75
N ALA A 475 3.15 -9.55 7.88
CA ALA A 475 4.44 -10.21 7.86
C ALA A 475 4.65 -11.05 9.13
N ARG A 476 5.27 -12.22 8.98
CA ARG A 476 5.72 -13.08 10.08
C ARG A 476 7.25 -13.08 10.10
N VAL A 477 7.84 -12.83 11.26
CA VAL A 477 9.28 -12.57 11.41
C VAL A 477 9.97 -13.72 12.14
N LEU A 478 11.12 -14.16 11.62
CA LEU A 478 12.07 -15.03 12.30
C LEU A 478 13.41 -14.31 12.48
N SER A 479 13.94 -14.34 13.70
CA SER A 479 15.25 -13.81 14.06
C SER A 479 16.10 -14.92 14.69
N ILE A 480 17.31 -15.12 14.17
CA ILE A 480 18.24 -16.13 14.69
C ILE A 480 19.53 -15.47 15.16
N ASP A 481 19.85 -15.69 16.44
CA ASP A 481 21.02 -15.12 17.08
C ASP A 481 22.35 -15.70 16.58
N GLY A 482 23.43 -14.94 16.76
CA GLY A 482 24.80 -15.41 16.58
C GLY A 482 25.35 -16.17 17.78
N GLY A 483 26.15 -17.21 17.53
CA GLY A 483 26.75 -17.99 18.63
C GLY A 483 27.76 -19.07 18.24
N GLY A 484 28.39 -18.98 17.06
CA GLY A 484 29.35 -20.00 16.60
C GLY A 484 28.72 -21.40 16.53
N ILE A 485 29.40 -22.41 17.10
CA ILE A 485 28.88 -23.79 17.20
C ILE A 485 27.54 -23.89 17.93
N ARG A 486 27.22 -22.93 18.80
CA ARG A 486 25.93 -22.89 19.52
C ARG A 486 24.76 -22.54 18.61
N GLY A 487 25.01 -22.19 17.35
CA GLY A 487 24.00 -22.18 16.29
C GLY A 487 23.28 -23.53 16.11
N ALA A 488 23.78 -24.62 16.70
CA ALA A 488 23.07 -25.87 16.85
C ALA A 488 21.75 -25.75 17.65
N ALA A 489 21.67 -24.82 18.61
CA ALA A 489 20.47 -24.57 19.42
C ALA A 489 19.28 -24.05 18.57
N PRO A 490 19.40 -22.94 17.79
CA PRO A 490 18.31 -22.47 16.96
C PRO A 490 17.87 -23.46 15.90
N ILE A 491 18.77 -24.27 15.33
CA ILE A 491 18.40 -25.36 14.42
C ILE A 491 17.56 -26.43 15.15
N GLY A 492 17.92 -26.77 16.40
CA GLY A 492 17.11 -27.64 17.26
C GLY A 492 15.72 -27.07 17.58
N PHE A 493 15.63 -25.77 17.86
CA PHE A 493 14.34 -25.09 18.04
C PHE A 493 13.51 -25.12 16.77
N LEU A 494 14.09 -24.83 15.59
CA LEU A 494 13.41 -24.90 14.30
C LEU A 494 12.83 -26.29 14.02
N LYS A 495 13.59 -27.36 14.34
CA LYS A 495 13.10 -28.73 14.19
C LYS A 495 11.88 -28.98 15.08
N THR A 496 11.99 -28.60 16.36
CA THR A 496 10.88 -28.71 17.32
C THR A 496 9.65 -27.90 16.88
N ILE A 497 9.82 -26.71 16.30
CA ILE A 497 8.72 -25.91 15.72
C ILE A 497 8.09 -26.64 14.53
N GLN A 498 8.91 -27.17 13.61
CA GLN A 498 8.43 -27.91 12.44
C GLN A 498 7.58 -29.12 12.85
N ASP A 499 8.10 -29.90 13.79
CA ASP A 499 7.43 -31.10 14.28
C ASP A 499 6.11 -30.73 15.02
N ALA A 500 6.08 -29.61 15.74
CA ALA A 500 4.88 -29.12 16.41
C ALA A 500 3.82 -28.53 15.45
N ILE A 501 4.23 -27.91 14.34
CA ILE A 501 3.30 -27.51 13.26
C ILE A 501 2.66 -28.76 12.66
N GLY A 502 3.46 -29.82 12.49
CA GLY A 502 2.98 -31.17 12.19
C GLY A 502 2.34 -31.32 10.82
N ILE A 503 2.67 -30.46 9.85
CA ILE A 503 2.20 -30.59 8.46
C ILE A 503 3.26 -31.39 7.67
N PRO A 504 2.92 -32.56 7.13
CA PRO A 504 3.84 -33.34 6.29
C PRO A 504 4.31 -32.54 5.06
N HIS A 505 5.58 -32.71 4.67
CA HIS A 505 6.18 -32.06 3.49
C HIS A 505 6.17 -30.51 3.53
N TYR A 506 5.96 -29.92 4.70
CA TYR A 506 5.92 -28.49 4.88
C TYR A 506 7.07 -28.02 5.75
N ASP A 507 8.05 -27.38 5.11
CA ASP A 507 9.23 -26.89 5.80
C ASP A 507 8.93 -25.61 6.63
N VAL A 508 9.55 -25.54 7.80
CA VAL A 508 9.26 -24.50 8.80
C VAL A 508 9.48 -23.08 8.30
N GLN A 509 10.46 -22.86 7.41
CA GLN A 509 10.80 -21.53 6.89
C GLN A 509 9.66 -20.89 6.09
N ARG A 510 8.76 -21.69 5.48
CA ARG A 510 7.57 -21.18 4.75
C ARG A 510 6.56 -20.45 5.65
N ASN A 511 6.73 -20.54 6.97
CA ASN A 511 5.92 -19.81 7.95
C ASN A 511 6.40 -18.38 8.23
N PHE A 512 7.52 -17.96 7.64
CA PHE A 512 8.10 -16.65 7.88
C PHE A 512 8.27 -15.91 6.57
N ASP A 513 7.90 -14.64 6.57
CA ASP A 513 8.00 -13.77 5.40
C ASP A 513 9.29 -12.94 5.47
N ILE A 514 9.82 -12.71 6.68
CA ILE A 514 11.05 -11.94 6.93
C ILE A 514 11.94 -12.70 7.90
N MET A 515 13.18 -12.98 7.48
CA MET A 515 14.12 -13.80 8.24
C MET A 515 15.47 -13.11 8.38
N PHE A 516 15.92 -12.91 9.62
CA PHE A 516 17.20 -12.26 9.91
C PHE A 516 18.10 -13.14 10.75
N GLY A 517 19.40 -13.11 10.45
CA GLY A 517 20.40 -13.88 11.18
C GLY A 517 21.67 -13.08 11.45
N THR A 518 22.27 -13.31 12.62
CA THR A 518 23.60 -12.81 12.95
C THR A 518 24.58 -13.99 13.00
N SER A 519 25.79 -13.86 12.45
CA SER A 519 26.84 -14.89 12.51
C SER A 519 26.35 -16.29 12.06
N SER A 520 26.46 -17.32 12.90
CA SER A 520 25.93 -18.66 12.60
C SER A 520 24.40 -18.72 12.42
N GLY A 521 23.65 -17.77 12.98
CA GLY A 521 22.24 -17.55 12.63
C GLY A 521 22.06 -17.08 11.18
N GLY A 522 22.98 -16.26 10.67
CA GLY A 522 23.03 -15.86 9.26
C GLY A 522 23.25 -17.05 8.32
N LEU A 523 24.18 -17.96 8.66
CA LEU A 523 24.35 -19.22 7.92
C LEU A 523 23.05 -20.03 7.87
N SER A 524 22.33 -20.10 8.99
CA SER A 524 21.08 -20.84 9.09
C SER A 524 19.99 -20.24 8.19
N VAL A 525 19.79 -18.91 8.26
CA VAL A 525 18.80 -18.20 7.42
C VAL A 525 19.10 -18.37 5.93
N ILE A 526 20.34 -18.17 5.49
CA ILE A 526 20.69 -18.30 4.06
C ILE A 526 20.56 -19.75 3.58
N SER A 527 20.89 -20.72 4.43
CA SER A 527 20.73 -22.13 4.07
C SER A 527 19.26 -22.52 3.91
N LEU A 528 18.39 -22.07 4.82
CA LEU A 528 16.94 -22.32 4.75
C LEU A 528 16.29 -21.63 3.55
N ASP A 529 16.56 -20.35 3.36
CA ASP A 529 15.78 -19.52 2.43
C ASP A 529 16.44 -19.33 1.08
N ILE A 530 17.74 -19.05 1.01
CA ILE A 530 18.41 -18.83 -0.28
C ILE A 530 18.74 -20.16 -0.97
N LEU A 531 19.08 -21.20 -0.21
CA LEU A 531 19.35 -22.53 -0.75
C LEU A 531 18.12 -23.46 -0.72
N GLY A 532 17.08 -23.14 0.06
CA GLY A 532 15.88 -23.96 0.15
C GLY A 532 16.09 -25.27 0.92
N TRP A 533 17.03 -25.32 1.84
CA TRP A 533 17.39 -26.57 2.54
C TRP A 533 16.42 -26.92 3.67
N SER A 534 16.35 -28.21 3.99
CA SER A 534 15.68 -28.68 5.18
C SER A 534 16.43 -28.29 6.46
N VAL A 535 15.74 -28.32 7.60
CA VAL A 535 16.37 -28.08 8.92
C VAL A 535 17.50 -29.08 9.21
N ASP A 536 17.33 -30.33 8.77
CA ASP A 536 18.31 -31.41 8.98
C ASP A 536 19.57 -31.22 8.10
N ASP A 537 19.40 -30.73 6.87
CA ASP A 537 20.51 -30.35 6.00
C ASP A 537 21.27 -29.14 6.55
N CYS A 538 20.56 -28.16 7.12
CA CYS A 538 21.17 -27.03 7.80
C CYS A 538 22.04 -27.49 8.99
N MET A 539 21.57 -28.45 9.79
CA MET A 539 22.36 -29.01 10.89
C MET A 539 23.63 -29.72 10.37
N SER A 540 23.46 -30.54 9.33
CA SER A 540 24.56 -31.28 8.71
C SER A 540 25.61 -30.32 8.14
N HIS A 541 25.17 -29.24 7.51
CA HIS A 541 26.03 -28.20 7.02
C HIS A 541 26.75 -27.46 8.16
N LEU A 542 26.05 -27.06 9.22
CA LEU A 542 26.67 -26.37 10.35
C LEU A 542 27.76 -27.23 11.02
N LYS A 543 27.53 -28.55 11.18
CA LYS A 543 28.54 -29.49 11.69
C LYS A 543 29.77 -29.52 10.78
N ARG A 544 29.58 -29.63 9.46
CA ARG A 544 30.67 -29.63 8.47
C ARG A 544 31.43 -28.30 8.47
N PHE A 545 30.70 -27.19 8.56
CA PHE A 545 31.25 -25.83 8.62
C PHE A 545 32.11 -25.67 9.86
N ALA A 546 31.58 -25.97 11.06
CA ALA A 546 32.32 -25.90 12.31
C ALA A 546 33.58 -26.77 12.30
N GLY A 547 33.47 -28.01 11.80
CA GLY A 547 34.60 -28.95 11.71
C GLY A 547 35.74 -28.45 10.83
N LYS A 548 35.44 -27.70 9.74
CA LYS A 548 36.47 -27.09 8.88
C LYS A 548 36.95 -25.74 9.40
N ALA A 549 36.05 -24.91 9.92
CA ALA A 549 36.34 -23.55 10.39
C ALA A 549 37.27 -23.55 11.62
N PHE A 550 37.12 -24.53 12.51
CA PHE A 550 37.89 -24.65 13.75
C PHE A 550 38.96 -25.75 13.70
N ASP A 551 39.33 -26.21 12.50
CA ASP A 551 40.37 -27.22 12.34
C ASP A 551 41.77 -26.62 12.64
N THR A 552 42.48 -27.24 13.58
CA THR A 552 43.79 -26.76 14.08
C THR A 552 44.98 -27.46 13.40
N ARG A 553 44.77 -28.18 12.29
CA ARG A 553 45.79 -29.00 11.60
C ARG A 553 47.01 -28.26 11.03
N GLY A 554 47.11 -26.94 11.19
CA GLY A 554 48.16 -26.10 10.60
C GLY A 554 49.60 -26.23 11.15
N SER A 555 49.89 -27.09 12.14
CA SER A 555 51.29 -27.36 12.51
C SER A 555 51.45 -28.72 13.19
N HIS A 556 51.85 -29.71 12.41
CA HIS A 556 52.29 -31.03 12.91
C HIS A 556 53.44 -30.90 13.94
N ILE A 557 54.28 -29.87 13.79
CA ILE A 557 55.46 -29.59 14.64
C ILE A 557 55.05 -29.06 16.02
N LEU A 558 54.09 -28.13 16.10
CA LEU A 558 53.60 -27.62 17.40
C LEU A 558 52.86 -28.70 18.19
N ARG A 559 52.12 -29.58 17.50
CA ARG A 559 51.37 -30.66 18.13
C ARG A 559 52.29 -31.73 18.73
N LEU A 560 53.45 -31.97 18.10
CA LEU A 560 54.51 -32.82 18.63
C LEU A 560 55.16 -32.22 19.89
N LEU A 561 55.48 -30.91 19.86
CA LEU A 561 56.11 -30.18 20.96
C LEU A 561 55.17 -29.99 22.18
N SER A 562 53.86 -29.91 21.95
CA SER A 562 52.84 -29.74 23.01
C SER A 562 52.60 -30.98 23.88
N ARG A 563 53.19 -32.14 23.56
CA ARG A 563 53.15 -33.37 24.39
C ARG A 563 54.13 -33.36 25.57
N ILE A 564 55.00 -32.36 25.64
CA ILE A 564 55.95 -32.18 26.76
C ILE A 564 55.36 -31.14 27.73
N PRO A 565 55.11 -31.48 29.01
CA PRO A 565 54.30 -30.66 29.93
C PRO A 565 54.84 -29.24 30.14
N VAL A 566 56.16 -29.05 30.16
CA VAL A 566 56.81 -27.73 30.34
C VAL A 566 56.78 -26.88 29.08
N ILE A 567 56.84 -27.49 27.88
CA ILE A 567 56.81 -26.79 26.59
C ILE A 567 55.38 -26.37 26.22
N SER A 568 54.36 -27.08 26.71
CA SER A 568 52.93 -26.82 26.40
C SER A 568 52.45 -25.43 26.83
N SER A 569 52.95 -24.92 27.96
CA SER A 569 52.60 -23.59 28.49
C SER A 569 53.24 -22.46 27.67
N VAL A 570 54.48 -22.64 27.24
CA VAL A 570 55.22 -21.67 26.41
C VAL A 570 54.69 -21.66 24.98
N THR A 571 54.40 -22.83 24.40
CA THR A 571 53.78 -22.92 23.06
C THR A 571 52.37 -22.34 23.05
N ARG A 572 51.56 -22.53 24.09
CA ARG A 572 50.25 -21.84 24.21
C ARG A 572 50.38 -20.33 24.31
N LEU A 573 51.33 -19.83 25.09
CA LEU A 573 51.58 -18.39 25.19
C LEU A 573 52.08 -17.81 23.86
N PHE A 574 52.98 -18.51 23.17
CA PHE A 574 53.48 -18.12 21.85
C PHE A 574 52.36 -18.15 20.79
N CYS A 575 51.52 -19.18 20.76
CA CYS A 575 50.34 -19.22 19.88
C CYS A 575 49.37 -18.09 20.16
N PHE A 576 49.18 -17.75 21.43
CA PHE A 576 48.32 -16.64 21.84
C PHE A 576 48.91 -15.30 21.40
N ILE A 577 50.20 -15.05 21.64
CA ILE A 577 50.90 -13.85 21.19
C ILE A 577 50.84 -13.75 19.66
N TYR A 578 51.10 -14.85 18.95
CA TYR A 578 51.00 -14.91 17.50
C TYR A 578 49.57 -14.64 17.01
N ALA A 579 48.55 -15.21 17.64
CA ALA A 579 47.15 -14.97 17.29
C ALA A 579 46.71 -13.52 17.52
N VAL A 580 47.22 -12.87 18.59
CA VAL A 580 47.01 -11.45 18.84
C VAL A 580 47.75 -10.59 17.82
N LEU A 581 48.99 -10.94 17.45
CA LEU A 581 49.79 -10.21 16.46
C LEU A 581 49.23 -10.35 15.04
N VAL A 582 48.66 -11.51 14.69
CA VAL A 582 48.11 -11.81 13.35
C VAL A 582 46.59 -11.56 13.31
N ASP A 583 45.99 -11.13 14.43
CA ASP A 583 44.58 -10.80 14.58
C ASP A 583 43.62 -11.95 14.16
N ARG A 584 44.00 -13.20 14.47
CA ARG A 584 43.18 -14.40 14.22
C ARG A 584 43.67 -15.62 15.00
N LYS A 585 42.75 -16.48 15.43
CA LYS A 585 43.03 -17.82 15.98
C LYS A 585 43.08 -18.90 14.90
N TYR A 586 42.26 -18.76 13.85
CA TYR A 586 42.12 -19.74 12.77
C TYR A 586 42.41 -19.14 11.38
N PRO A 587 43.01 -19.90 10.45
CA PRO A 587 43.11 -19.48 9.05
C PRO A 587 41.72 -19.49 8.39
N ALA A 588 41.51 -18.62 7.41
CA ALA A 588 40.22 -18.45 6.76
C ALA A 588 40.13 -19.14 5.39
N ASP A 589 41.24 -19.65 4.84
CA ASP A 589 41.29 -20.09 3.44
C ASP A 589 40.36 -21.28 3.18
N GLY A 590 40.41 -22.31 4.06
CA GLY A 590 39.49 -23.45 3.97
C GLY A 590 38.02 -23.10 4.28
N LEU A 591 37.79 -22.01 5.01
CA LEU A 591 36.46 -21.47 5.29
C LEU A 591 35.87 -20.77 4.05
N GLU A 592 36.66 -19.92 3.42
CA GLU A 592 36.29 -19.20 2.20
C GLU A 592 35.97 -20.18 1.07
N GLU A 593 36.79 -21.21 0.88
CA GLU A 593 36.52 -22.24 -0.12
C GLU A 593 35.21 -23.00 0.17
N LEU A 594 34.94 -23.35 1.44
CA LEU A 594 33.68 -24.00 1.82
C LEU A 594 32.48 -23.09 1.54
N LEU A 595 32.56 -21.81 1.88
CA LEU A 595 31.51 -20.82 1.66
C LEU A 595 31.27 -20.61 0.16
N MET A 596 32.33 -20.46 -0.63
CA MET A 596 32.27 -20.33 -2.09
C MET A 596 31.60 -21.54 -2.75
N ASN A 597 31.99 -22.76 -2.34
CA ASN A 597 31.46 -23.99 -2.91
C ASN A 597 30.00 -24.25 -2.50
N THR A 598 29.59 -23.78 -1.32
CA THR A 598 28.23 -24.00 -0.81
C THR A 598 27.26 -22.93 -1.30
N TYR A 599 27.61 -21.66 -1.14
CA TYR A 599 26.72 -20.52 -1.40
C TYR A 599 26.88 -19.93 -2.80
N GLY A 600 27.82 -20.46 -3.58
CA GLY A 600 28.10 -20.06 -4.96
C GLY A 600 29.12 -18.93 -5.04
N ARG A 601 30.15 -19.10 -5.88
CA ARG A 601 31.22 -18.11 -6.10
C ARG A 601 30.73 -16.79 -6.67
N GLU A 602 29.71 -16.86 -7.52
CA GLU A 602 29.17 -15.71 -8.26
C GLU A 602 27.74 -15.33 -7.86
N ARG A 603 27.13 -16.02 -6.88
CA ARG A 603 25.75 -15.75 -6.46
C ARG A 603 25.68 -14.42 -5.72
N SER A 604 24.98 -13.46 -6.31
CA SER A 604 24.69 -12.14 -5.72
C SER A 604 23.63 -12.25 -4.63
N ILE A 605 23.63 -11.30 -3.70
CA ILE A 605 22.63 -11.24 -2.63
C ILE A 605 21.19 -11.04 -3.14
N THR A 606 21.02 -10.45 -4.32
CA THR A 606 19.71 -10.13 -4.91
C THR A 606 19.24 -11.11 -5.98
N ASP A 607 20.06 -12.12 -6.33
CA ASP A 607 19.69 -13.13 -7.34
C ASP A 607 18.42 -13.89 -6.91
N VAL A 608 17.60 -14.26 -7.91
CA VAL A 608 16.48 -15.17 -7.67
C VAL A 608 16.94 -16.47 -7.01
N SER A 609 16.17 -16.91 -6.03
CA SER A 609 16.49 -18.05 -5.17
C SER A 609 15.22 -18.71 -4.62
N ALA A 610 15.36 -19.76 -3.81
CA ALA A 610 14.21 -20.38 -3.14
C ALA A 610 13.41 -19.37 -2.30
N ALA A 611 14.06 -18.35 -1.73
CA ALA A 611 13.42 -17.25 -1.01
C ALA A 611 12.45 -16.49 -1.92
N THR A 612 12.82 -16.28 -3.19
CA THR A 612 11.97 -15.63 -4.19
C THR A 612 10.73 -16.45 -4.51
N GLU A 613 10.85 -17.78 -4.56
CA GLU A 613 9.74 -18.72 -4.79
C GLU A 613 8.82 -18.87 -3.58
N MET A 614 9.39 -18.77 -2.37
CA MET A 614 8.66 -18.75 -1.10
C MET A 614 8.04 -17.38 -0.78
N GLY A 615 8.53 -16.32 -1.42
CA GLY A 615 8.14 -14.93 -1.14
C GLY A 615 8.74 -14.40 0.16
N SER A 616 9.90 -14.93 0.58
CA SER A 616 10.60 -14.52 1.80
C SER A 616 11.70 -13.49 1.55
N GLN A 617 11.91 -12.65 2.56
CA GLN A 617 12.90 -11.59 2.58
C GLN A 617 13.93 -11.89 3.66
N VAL A 618 15.21 -11.94 3.29
CA VAL A 618 16.29 -12.31 4.20
C VAL A 618 17.24 -11.16 4.48
N GLY A 619 17.82 -11.15 5.68
CA GLY A 619 18.83 -10.19 6.09
C GLY A 619 19.93 -10.77 6.98
N ILE A 620 21.17 -10.33 6.80
CA ILE A 620 22.30 -10.65 7.67
C ILE A 620 22.90 -9.37 8.24
N THR A 621 23.21 -9.37 9.54
CA THR A 621 23.89 -8.25 10.21
C THR A 621 25.41 -8.34 10.08
N LEU A 622 26.03 -7.19 9.90
CA LEU A 622 27.47 -6.99 9.78
C LEU A 622 27.90 -5.78 10.61
N THR A 623 29.13 -5.82 11.13
CA THR A 623 29.75 -4.67 11.80
C THR A 623 30.90 -4.16 10.95
N ASN A 624 30.96 -2.86 10.66
CA ASN A 624 32.12 -2.26 10.02
C ASN A 624 33.31 -2.27 10.99
N ALA A 625 34.42 -2.86 10.56
CA ALA A 625 35.60 -3.04 11.41
C ALA A 625 36.33 -1.72 11.75
N ARG A 626 36.08 -0.64 11.01
CA ARG A 626 36.76 0.65 11.18
C ARG A 626 36.08 1.54 12.23
N ASP A 627 34.76 1.67 12.15
CA ASP A 627 34.00 2.64 12.95
C ASP A 627 32.90 2.00 13.83
N GLY A 628 32.70 0.67 13.73
CA GLY A 628 31.68 -0.04 14.48
C GLY A 628 30.25 0.16 13.98
N SER A 629 30.05 0.86 12.86
CA SER A 629 28.73 1.07 12.29
C SER A 629 28.11 -0.25 11.79
N VAL A 630 26.79 -0.34 11.87
CA VAL A 630 26.06 -1.59 11.61
C VAL A 630 25.53 -1.59 10.20
N TYR A 631 25.72 -2.70 9.49
CA TYR A 631 25.22 -2.90 8.14
C TYR A 631 24.32 -4.13 8.08
N ILE A 632 23.36 -4.11 7.15
CA ILE A 632 22.58 -5.28 6.79
C ILE A 632 22.71 -5.61 5.31
N ALA A 633 22.97 -6.88 5.01
CA ALA A 633 22.96 -7.42 3.65
C ALA A 633 21.63 -8.13 3.41
N THR A 634 20.89 -7.74 2.38
CA THR A 634 19.50 -8.17 2.17
C THR A 634 19.24 -8.63 0.74
N ASN A 635 18.29 -9.57 0.56
CA ASN A 635 17.90 -10.04 -0.78
C ASN A 635 16.90 -9.13 -1.51
N TYR A 636 16.40 -8.09 -0.85
CA TYR A 636 15.37 -7.19 -1.37
C TYR A 636 15.91 -5.79 -1.69
N ASN A 637 17.23 -5.62 -1.75
CA ASN A 637 17.88 -4.40 -2.25
C ASN A 637 17.46 -3.11 -1.52
N GLY A 638 17.16 -3.21 -0.22
CA GLY A 638 16.79 -2.06 0.61
C GLY A 638 15.49 -1.34 0.18
N VAL A 639 14.58 -2.01 -0.54
CA VAL A 639 13.23 -1.45 -0.78
C VAL A 639 12.47 -1.23 0.54
N GLY A 640 11.48 -0.34 0.54
CA GLY A 640 10.68 0.00 1.73
C GLY A 640 10.88 1.42 2.23
N ARG A 641 9.94 1.90 3.05
CA ARG A 641 9.94 3.25 3.64
C ARG A 641 10.57 3.21 5.03
N ARG A 642 11.69 3.91 5.19
CA ARG A 642 12.45 3.96 6.46
C ARG A 642 12.50 5.39 7.01
N PRO A 643 12.56 5.56 8.34
CA PRO A 643 12.86 6.85 8.95
C PRO A 643 14.30 7.30 8.64
N TYR A 644 14.56 8.61 8.65
CA TYR A 644 15.84 9.19 8.26
C TYR A 644 17.02 8.88 9.22
N ASN A 645 16.74 8.45 10.46
CA ASN A 645 17.76 8.16 11.47
C ASN A 645 17.69 6.69 11.88
N LEU A 646 18.40 5.84 11.14
CA LEU A 646 18.54 4.42 11.49
C LEU A 646 19.89 4.17 12.16
N ASP A 647 19.86 3.25 13.12
CA ASP A 647 21.07 2.75 13.81
C ASP A 647 21.87 1.75 12.96
N TYR A 648 21.46 1.53 11.69
CA TYR A 648 22.09 0.63 10.73
C TYR A 648 21.92 1.12 9.29
N CYS A 649 22.81 0.66 8.41
CA CYS A 649 22.85 0.95 6.98
C CYS A 649 22.53 -0.30 6.14
N HIS A 650 21.98 -0.12 4.95
CA HIS A 650 21.91 -1.21 3.96
C HIS A 650 23.22 -1.33 3.21
N LEU A 651 23.71 -2.57 3.07
CA LEU A 651 24.84 -2.87 2.21
C LEU A 651 24.36 -2.75 0.75
N SER A 652 24.63 -1.61 0.14
CA SER A 652 24.31 -1.32 -1.26
C SER A 652 25.54 -1.53 -2.13
N SER A 653 25.34 -1.93 -3.38
CA SER A 653 26.41 -2.00 -4.38
C SER A 653 26.20 -0.94 -5.44
N ASP A 654 27.30 -0.44 -6.00
CA ASP A 654 27.25 0.47 -7.14
C ASP A 654 26.75 -0.24 -8.40
N ASP A 655 26.10 0.53 -9.28
CA ASP A 655 25.53 0.04 -10.53
C ASP A 655 26.59 -0.66 -11.38
N GLY A 656 26.48 -1.99 -11.51
CA GLY A 656 27.34 -2.79 -12.38
C GLY A 656 28.81 -2.94 -11.95
N HIS A 657 29.27 -2.32 -10.86
CA HIS A 657 30.70 -2.24 -10.56
C HIS A 657 31.23 -3.21 -9.49
N GLN A 658 30.40 -3.79 -8.64
CA GLN A 658 30.73 -5.01 -7.89
C GLN A 658 29.48 -5.61 -7.27
N GLN A 659 29.12 -6.83 -7.66
CA GLN A 659 28.00 -7.53 -7.02
C GLN A 659 28.44 -8.09 -5.67
N VAL A 660 27.71 -7.75 -4.61
CA VAL A 660 27.93 -8.34 -3.29
C VAL A 660 27.49 -9.80 -3.33
N LYS A 661 28.40 -10.71 -2.99
CA LYS A 661 28.14 -12.15 -3.04
C LYS A 661 27.78 -12.69 -1.66
N TRP A 662 26.90 -13.68 -1.61
CA TRP A 662 26.50 -14.30 -0.34
C TRP A 662 27.69 -14.89 0.44
N TRP A 663 28.65 -15.51 -0.25
CA TRP A 663 29.82 -16.09 0.43
C TRP A 663 30.72 -15.03 1.08
N GLU A 664 30.84 -13.83 0.49
CA GLU A 664 31.59 -12.70 1.06
C GLU A 664 30.90 -12.16 2.32
N VAL A 665 29.58 -11.95 2.23
CA VAL A 665 28.75 -11.52 3.35
C VAL A 665 28.85 -12.52 4.50
N LEU A 666 28.70 -13.82 4.22
CA LEU A 666 28.79 -14.85 5.25
C LEU A 666 30.20 -14.94 5.85
N ARG A 667 31.25 -14.77 5.03
CA ARG A 667 32.64 -14.73 5.52
C ARG A 667 32.88 -13.58 6.49
N CYS A 668 32.30 -12.41 6.22
CA CYS A 668 32.32 -11.27 7.14
C CYS A 668 31.45 -11.52 8.38
N ALA A 669 30.23 -12.04 8.19
CA ALA A 669 29.27 -12.26 9.26
C ALA A 669 29.77 -13.28 10.30
N THR A 670 30.56 -14.27 9.89
CA THR A 670 31.17 -15.25 10.81
C THR A 670 32.58 -14.87 11.27
N ALA A 671 33.05 -13.66 10.96
CA ALA A 671 34.38 -13.19 11.34
C ALA A 671 34.40 -12.62 12.76
N ALA A 672 34.14 -13.47 13.76
CA ALA A 672 34.16 -13.06 15.15
C ALA A 672 35.57 -12.60 15.56
N PRO A 673 35.72 -11.43 16.24
CA PRO A 673 37.02 -10.96 16.69
C PRO A 673 37.76 -12.00 17.51
N PHE A 674 39.09 -12.01 17.39
CA PHE A 674 39.99 -13.04 17.92
C PHE A 674 39.90 -14.40 17.23
N TYR A 675 38.76 -14.79 16.63
CA TYR A 675 38.64 -16.06 15.90
C TYR A 675 39.13 -15.95 14.46
N PHE A 676 38.58 -15.01 13.70
CA PHE A 676 38.89 -14.81 12.29
C PHE A 676 39.12 -13.33 11.98
N LYS A 677 40.05 -13.07 11.05
CA LYS A 677 40.34 -11.72 10.58
C LYS A 677 39.12 -11.13 9.84
N PRO A 678 38.79 -9.83 10.05
CA PRO A 678 37.82 -9.10 9.24
C PRO A 678 38.12 -9.18 7.74
N ARG A 679 37.09 -9.09 6.90
CA ARG A 679 37.21 -9.23 5.44
C ARG A 679 36.64 -8.00 4.74
N ARG A 680 37.35 -7.54 3.71
CA ARG A 680 36.91 -6.46 2.83
C ARG A 680 35.96 -6.99 1.76
N ILE A 681 34.81 -6.31 1.59
CA ILE A 681 33.86 -6.53 0.49
C ILE A 681 34.03 -5.36 -0.46
N GLY A 682 34.73 -5.58 -1.57
CA GLY A 682 34.94 -4.56 -2.59
C GLY A 682 35.38 -3.20 -2.05
N ASP A 683 34.72 -2.15 -2.52
CA ASP A 683 34.90 -0.78 -2.02
C ASP A 683 33.94 -0.38 -0.91
N LEU A 684 33.04 -1.28 -0.51
CA LEU A 684 32.05 -1.04 0.55
C LEU A 684 32.68 -0.99 1.95
N GLY A 685 33.85 -1.60 2.11
CA GLY A 685 34.63 -1.53 3.34
C GLY A 685 34.99 -2.89 3.91
N THR A 686 35.57 -2.85 5.11
CA THR A 686 36.00 -4.03 5.86
C THR A 686 34.97 -4.35 6.93
N PHE A 687 34.41 -5.55 6.88
CA PHE A 687 33.35 -5.99 7.77
C PHE A 687 33.77 -7.19 8.60
N GLN A 688 33.14 -7.32 9.76
CA GLN A 688 33.30 -8.39 10.73
C GLN A 688 31.93 -8.80 11.31
N ASP A 689 31.96 -9.74 12.26
CA ASP A 689 30.76 -10.34 12.83
C ASP A 689 29.77 -9.29 13.38
N GLY A 690 28.50 -9.42 12.99
CA GLY A 690 27.40 -8.56 13.44
C GLY A 690 27.11 -8.68 14.94
N GLY A 691 27.56 -9.76 15.59
CA GLY A 691 27.38 -10.03 17.01
C GLY A 691 28.07 -9.04 17.94
N LEU A 692 28.96 -8.20 17.41
CA LEU A 692 29.58 -7.08 18.14
C LEU A 692 28.65 -5.90 18.39
N ALA A 693 27.62 -5.74 17.56
CA ALA A 693 26.64 -4.68 17.70
C ALA A 693 25.24 -5.25 17.96
N PHE A 694 24.78 -6.17 17.11
CA PHE A 694 23.45 -6.76 17.17
C PHE A 694 23.51 -8.29 17.09
N ASN A 695 23.84 -8.93 18.22
CA ASN A 695 23.84 -10.40 18.28
C ASN A 695 22.44 -11.01 18.13
N ASN A 696 21.41 -10.30 18.62
CA ASN A 696 20.00 -10.63 18.36
C ASN A 696 19.42 -9.62 17.35
N PRO A 697 19.15 -10.01 16.10
CA PRO A 697 18.69 -9.10 15.05
C PRO A 697 17.18 -8.82 15.09
N ALA A 698 16.44 -9.24 16.13
CA ALA A 698 14.98 -9.14 16.18
C ALA A 698 14.48 -7.70 15.99
N SER A 699 15.11 -6.71 16.64
CA SER A 699 14.72 -5.30 16.51
C SER A 699 14.88 -4.78 15.08
N ILE A 700 15.96 -5.17 14.39
CA ILE A 700 16.20 -4.83 12.98
C ILE A 700 15.14 -5.48 12.10
N SER A 701 14.88 -6.78 12.30
CA SER A 701 13.92 -7.53 11.48
C SER A 701 12.50 -6.99 11.58
N ILE A 702 12.07 -6.52 12.76
CA ILE A 702 10.75 -5.86 12.93
C ILE A 702 10.71 -4.52 12.22
N ARG A 703 11.77 -3.70 12.33
CA ARG A 703 11.84 -2.41 11.63
C ARG A 703 11.80 -2.60 10.12
N GLU A 704 12.50 -3.62 9.60
CA GLU A 704 12.47 -3.96 8.18
C GLU A 704 11.09 -4.49 7.75
N ALA A 705 10.41 -5.28 8.58
CA ALA A 705 9.04 -5.71 8.33
C ALA A 705 8.06 -4.55 8.20
N ILE A 706 8.14 -3.58 9.11
CA ILE A 706 7.35 -2.36 9.07
C ILE A 706 7.68 -1.55 7.81
N ALA A 707 8.97 -1.40 7.48
CA ALA A 707 9.41 -0.63 6.31
C ALA A 707 8.94 -1.23 4.98
N LEU A 708 8.83 -2.56 4.91
CA LEU A 708 8.38 -3.29 3.73
C LEU A 708 6.85 -3.36 3.63
N SER A 709 6.12 -3.11 4.73
CA SER A 709 4.66 -3.06 4.73
C SER A 709 4.12 -1.75 4.12
N PRO A 710 3.18 -1.78 3.17
CA PRO A 710 2.66 -0.57 2.51
C PRO A 710 2.06 0.49 3.44
N ASP A 711 1.51 0.06 4.56
CA ASP A 711 0.85 0.86 5.60
C ASP A 711 1.67 0.96 6.90
N ALA A 712 2.94 0.54 6.88
CA ALA A 712 3.80 0.45 8.06
C ALA A 712 3.20 -0.36 9.23
N ALA A 713 2.39 -1.39 8.93
CA ALA A 713 1.87 -2.30 9.93
C ALA A 713 2.98 -3.14 10.60
N GLU A 714 2.79 -3.42 11.89
CA GLU A 714 3.63 -4.35 12.63
C GLU A 714 3.42 -5.81 12.18
N PRO A 715 4.42 -6.67 12.35
CA PRO A 715 4.31 -8.10 12.03
C PRO A 715 3.28 -8.80 12.93
N SER A 716 2.59 -9.82 12.39
CA SER A 716 1.61 -10.61 13.14
C SER A 716 2.26 -11.56 14.15
N ILE A 717 3.45 -12.06 13.84
CA ILE A 717 4.23 -12.98 14.68
C ILE A 717 5.70 -12.59 14.62
N VAL A 718 6.38 -12.61 15.77
CA VAL A 718 7.83 -12.48 15.88
C VAL A 718 8.39 -13.67 16.65
N VAL A 719 9.24 -14.46 16.01
CA VAL A 719 9.97 -15.57 16.65
C VAL A 719 11.45 -15.22 16.70
N SER A 720 12.05 -15.28 17.88
CA SER A 720 13.47 -15.05 18.12
C SER A 720 14.09 -16.30 18.74
N LEU A 721 15.16 -16.82 18.13
CA LEU A 721 15.82 -18.05 18.53
C LEU A 721 17.24 -17.75 19.01
N GLY A 722 17.48 -18.01 20.30
CA GLY A 722 18.76 -17.79 20.96
C GLY A 722 19.74 -18.95 20.84
N THR A 723 21.00 -18.66 21.14
CA THR A 723 22.10 -19.65 21.18
C THR A 723 22.52 -20.03 22.60
N GLY A 724 21.69 -19.70 23.58
CA GLY A 724 21.88 -19.98 25.00
C GLY A 724 22.64 -18.90 25.77
N SER A 725 22.35 -18.83 27.08
CA SER A 725 23.02 -17.95 28.06
C SER A 725 23.27 -18.69 29.39
N SER A 726 24.30 -18.31 30.13
CA SER A 726 24.57 -18.83 31.49
C SER A 726 23.92 -17.98 32.57
N SER A 727 23.47 -18.63 33.65
CA SER A 727 22.72 -18.05 34.77
C SER A 727 23.58 -17.58 35.95
N SER A 728 24.91 -17.58 35.87
CA SER A 728 25.76 -17.40 37.06
C SER A 728 25.66 -16.01 37.71
N ASN A 729 25.23 -16.01 38.98
CA ASN A 729 25.48 -14.95 39.95
C ASN A 729 26.99 -14.86 40.25
N PRO A 730 27.58 -13.67 40.47
CA PRO A 730 29.03 -13.50 40.56
C PRO A 730 29.67 -13.94 41.88
N GLU A 731 29.00 -14.73 42.73
CA GLU A 731 29.42 -14.91 44.13
C GLU A 731 30.22 -16.19 44.43
N GLY A 732 30.72 -16.91 43.41
CA GLY A 732 31.65 -17.99 43.70
C GLY A 732 32.26 -18.66 42.48
N GLU A 733 33.37 -18.12 41.97
CA GLU A 733 34.31 -18.93 41.17
C GLU A 733 35.75 -18.59 41.52
N SER A 734 36.55 -19.64 41.77
CA SER A 734 37.98 -19.60 42.04
C SER A 734 38.76 -18.90 40.93
N SER A 735 39.62 -17.97 41.32
CA SER A 735 40.46 -17.13 40.45
C SER A 735 41.53 -17.93 39.72
N SER A 736 41.38 -18.04 38.39
CA SER A 736 42.47 -18.44 37.49
C SER A 736 43.17 -17.18 36.94
N ILE A 737 44.47 -17.04 37.22
CA ILE A 737 45.32 -15.88 36.85
C ILE A 737 45.30 -15.57 35.34
N LEU A 738 44.99 -16.54 34.48
CA LEU A 738 44.90 -16.38 33.02
C LEU A 738 43.57 -15.75 32.57
N VAL A 739 42.50 -15.98 33.33
CA VAL A 739 41.12 -15.56 33.01
C VAL A 739 40.90 -14.07 33.33
N ASP A 740 41.74 -13.49 34.17
CA ASP A 740 41.71 -12.07 34.58
C ASP A 740 42.70 -11.18 33.81
N LYS A 741 43.34 -11.69 32.75
CA LYS A 741 44.17 -10.83 31.88
C LYS A 741 43.30 -9.90 31.02
N PHE A 742 43.78 -8.68 30.79
CA PHE A 742 43.09 -7.60 30.07
C PHE A 742 42.37 -8.04 28.77
N PRO A 743 42.99 -8.76 27.81
CA PRO A 743 42.32 -9.15 26.57
C PRO A 743 41.15 -10.13 26.77
N PHE A 744 41.23 -11.03 27.75
CA PHE A 744 40.16 -11.97 28.08
C PHE A 744 39.04 -11.32 28.90
N ARG A 745 39.38 -10.33 29.74
CA ARG A 745 38.38 -9.51 30.44
C ARG A 745 37.65 -8.58 29.48
N LEU A 746 38.37 -7.92 28.57
CA LEU A 746 37.80 -7.00 27.58
C LEU A 746 36.89 -7.73 26.59
N SER A 747 37.34 -8.87 26.04
CA SER A 747 36.48 -9.70 25.18
C SER A 747 35.23 -10.18 25.92
N ARG A 748 35.34 -10.63 27.17
CA ARG A 748 34.16 -11.03 27.97
C ARG A 748 33.22 -9.86 28.24
N ALA A 749 33.75 -8.69 28.57
CA ALA A 749 32.95 -7.48 28.79
C ALA A 749 32.21 -7.06 27.51
N LEU A 750 32.87 -7.14 26.35
CA LEU A 750 32.30 -6.84 25.04
C LEU A 750 31.15 -7.80 24.70
N TRP A 751 31.37 -9.12 24.80
CA TRP A 751 30.32 -10.12 24.54
C TRP A 751 29.17 -10.09 25.55
N ARG A 752 29.41 -9.61 26.78
CA ARG A 752 28.35 -9.38 27.77
C ARG A 752 27.49 -8.16 27.42
N GLN A 753 28.09 -7.09 26.89
CA GLN A 753 27.34 -5.92 26.43
C GLN A 753 26.45 -6.24 25.22
N THR A 754 26.83 -7.24 24.41
CA THR A 754 26.05 -7.72 23.26
C THR A 754 25.11 -8.89 23.59
N SER A 755 24.79 -9.08 24.88
CA SER A 755 23.88 -10.13 25.37
C SER A 755 22.54 -10.10 24.64
N SER A 756 22.22 -11.19 23.94
CA SER A 756 20.96 -11.39 23.25
C SER A 756 19.74 -11.31 24.17
N LYS A 757 19.86 -11.79 25.42
CA LYS A 757 18.79 -11.76 26.43
C LYS A 757 18.48 -10.33 26.85
N THR A 758 19.50 -9.50 27.02
CA THR A 758 19.33 -8.07 27.34
C THR A 758 18.70 -7.32 26.17
N ALA A 759 19.16 -7.56 24.94
CA ALA A 759 18.58 -6.95 23.74
C ALA A 759 17.10 -7.32 23.56
N TRP A 760 16.74 -8.58 23.79
CA TRP A 760 15.36 -9.05 23.76
C TRP A 760 14.48 -8.39 24.84
N ASN A 761 14.99 -8.32 26.08
CA ASN A 761 14.27 -7.66 27.18
C ASN A 761 14.03 -6.17 26.91
N HIS A 762 15.02 -5.49 26.33
CA HIS A 762 14.88 -4.09 25.90
C HIS A 762 13.80 -3.95 24.82
N LEU A 763 13.80 -4.84 23.81
CA LEU A 763 12.76 -4.87 22.77
C LEU A 763 11.36 -5.04 23.37
N LEU A 764 11.16 -6.03 24.24
CA LEU A 764 9.88 -6.27 24.91
C LEU A 764 9.45 -5.11 25.83
N GLY A 765 10.42 -4.40 26.41
CA GLY A 765 10.18 -3.20 27.23
C GLY A 765 9.52 -2.06 26.45
N HIS A 766 9.75 -1.98 25.14
CA HIS A 766 9.17 -0.98 24.25
C HIS A 766 7.82 -1.39 23.64
N GLN A 767 7.37 -2.63 23.87
CA GLN A 767 6.12 -3.17 23.34
C GLN A 767 4.96 -3.02 24.32
N LYS A 768 3.76 -2.73 23.80
CA LYS A 768 2.53 -2.67 24.62
C LYS A 768 2.20 -4.06 25.16
N ALA A 769 1.54 -4.12 26.32
CA ALA A 769 1.26 -5.39 27.01
C ALA A 769 0.47 -6.42 26.17
N GLY A 770 -0.43 -5.98 25.27
CA GLY A 770 -1.18 -6.86 24.36
C GLY A 770 -0.34 -7.44 23.21
N ASP A 771 0.58 -6.64 22.67
CA ASP A 771 1.41 -7.01 21.51
C ASP A 771 2.46 -8.07 21.88
N ARG A 772 2.88 -8.10 23.16
CA ARG A 772 3.81 -9.12 23.71
C ARG A 772 3.35 -10.55 23.50
N THR A 773 2.04 -10.77 23.34
CA THR A 773 1.50 -12.10 23.12
C THR A 773 1.89 -12.68 21.75
N ASN A 774 2.32 -11.86 20.79
CA ASN A 774 2.74 -12.31 19.46
C ASN A 774 4.27 -12.48 19.32
N PHE A 775 5.01 -12.29 20.42
CA PHE A 775 6.46 -12.39 20.47
C PHE A 775 6.87 -13.67 21.19
N PHE A 776 7.66 -14.48 20.53
CA PHE A 776 8.13 -15.77 21.03
C PHE A 776 9.65 -15.78 21.06
N ARG A 777 10.23 -16.01 22.25
CA ARG A 777 11.67 -16.20 22.42
C ARG A 777 11.92 -17.59 22.97
N PHE A 778 12.76 -18.33 22.27
CA PHE A 778 13.28 -19.62 22.73
C PHE A 778 14.78 -19.51 22.90
N ASP A 779 15.27 -19.93 24.06
CA ASP A 779 16.68 -19.84 24.43
C ASP A 779 17.05 -20.99 25.38
N ILE A 780 18.34 -21.32 25.46
CA ILE A 780 18.85 -22.31 26.42
C ILE A 780 19.38 -21.58 27.66
N GLU A 781 19.05 -22.08 28.85
CA GLU A 781 19.76 -21.70 30.07
C GLU A 781 20.73 -22.84 30.44
N PHE A 782 22.03 -22.55 30.40
CA PHE A 782 23.05 -23.52 30.79
C PHE A 782 23.24 -23.48 32.32
N GLU A 783 23.17 -24.63 32.98
CA GLU A 783 23.41 -24.76 34.42
C GLU A 783 24.87 -24.45 34.80
N GLU A 784 25.81 -24.79 33.91
CA GLU A 784 27.23 -24.50 34.05
C GLU A 784 27.65 -23.29 33.17
N LYS A 785 28.96 -23.19 32.90
CA LYS A 785 29.54 -22.22 31.98
C LYS A 785 29.18 -22.56 30.52
N GLU A 786 28.87 -21.53 29.75
CA GLU A 786 28.50 -21.65 28.34
C GLU A 786 29.57 -22.40 27.52
N PRO A 787 29.19 -23.31 26.61
CA PRO A 787 30.11 -23.87 25.64
C PRO A 787 30.83 -22.77 24.85
N LEU A 788 32.14 -22.95 24.61
CA LEU A 788 32.90 -22.02 23.77
C LEU A 788 32.36 -22.03 22.34
N LEU A 789 32.53 -20.90 21.64
CA LEU A 789 32.04 -20.70 20.27
C LEU A 789 32.66 -21.67 19.25
N ASP A 790 33.79 -22.30 19.58
CA ASP A 790 34.55 -23.23 18.74
C ASP A 790 34.65 -24.67 19.31
N ASP A 791 33.87 -25.00 20.35
CA ASP A 791 33.82 -26.36 20.91
C ASP A 791 32.89 -27.28 20.11
N VAL A 792 33.40 -27.75 18.96
CA VAL A 792 32.66 -28.59 17.99
C VAL A 792 32.07 -29.85 18.63
N ASN A 793 32.71 -30.40 19.67
CA ASN A 793 32.26 -31.64 20.32
C ASN A 793 30.95 -31.46 21.10
N LYS A 794 30.65 -30.24 21.56
CA LYS A 794 29.43 -29.95 22.33
C LYS A 794 28.22 -29.63 21.45
N MET A 795 28.36 -29.55 20.13
CA MET A 795 27.28 -29.16 19.21
C MET A 795 26.03 -30.04 19.33
N GLU A 796 26.21 -31.35 19.38
CA GLU A 796 25.08 -32.28 19.45
C GLU A 796 24.36 -32.18 20.80
N HIS A 797 25.12 -32.03 21.88
CA HIS A 797 24.55 -31.78 23.21
C HIS A 797 23.73 -30.49 23.22
N VAL A 798 24.27 -29.37 22.71
CA VAL A 798 23.56 -28.09 22.61
C VAL A 798 22.25 -28.23 21.82
N ARG A 799 22.27 -28.94 20.69
CA ARG A 799 21.07 -29.21 19.88
C ARG A 799 20.01 -29.97 20.68
N GLN A 800 20.43 -31.04 21.35
CA GLN A 800 19.53 -31.89 22.14
C GLN A 800 18.91 -31.13 23.31
N THR A 801 19.72 -30.34 24.02
CA THR A 801 19.24 -29.47 25.10
C THR A 801 18.20 -28.48 24.59
N ALA A 802 18.44 -27.80 23.46
CA ALA A 802 17.45 -26.91 22.84
C ALA A 802 16.11 -27.64 22.55
N CYS A 803 16.18 -28.82 21.93
CA CYS A 803 14.98 -29.60 21.63
C CYS A 803 14.21 -29.94 22.91
N GLN A 804 14.91 -30.42 23.94
CA GLN A 804 14.32 -30.81 25.23
C GLN A 804 13.70 -29.61 25.96
N THR A 805 14.41 -28.48 26.04
CA THR A 805 13.91 -27.25 26.67
C THR A 805 12.62 -26.74 26.01
N MET A 806 12.50 -26.88 24.69
CA MET A 806 11.34 -26.38 23.95
C MET A 806 10.14 -27.34 23.94
N THR A 807 10.38 -28.65 23.89
CA THR A 807 9.34 -29.69 23.70
C THR A 807 8.27 -29.69 24.81
N GLY A 808 8.57 -29.15 26.00
CA GLY A 808 7.61 -29.00 27.11
C GLY A 808 7.01 -27.59 27.28
N SER A 809 7.33 -26.62 26.42
CA SER A 809 6.93 -25.23 26.61
C SER A 809 5.49 -24.95 26.15
N PRO A 810 4.61 -24.34 26.97
CA PRO A 810 3.30 -23.85 26.52
C PRO A 810 3.40 -22.88 25.33
N SER A 811 4.50 -22.13 25.25
CA SER A 811 4.78 -21.19 24.15
C SER A 811 4.93 -21.89 22.80
N LEU A 812 5.43 -23.14 22.75
CA LEU A 812 5.56 -23.92 21.51
C LEU A 812 4.18 -24.31 20.96
N HIS A 813 3.30 -24.83 21.81
CA HIS A 813 1.92 -25.18 21.41
C HIS A 813 1.15 -23.95 20.93
N ARG A 814 1.34 -22.82 21.62
CA ARG A 814 0.74 -21.56 21.22
C ARG A 814 1.27 -21.06 19.87
N LEU A 815 2.60 -21.08 19.66
CA LEU A 815 3.22 -20.68 18.41
C LEU A 815 2.76 -21.57 17.24
N SER A 816 2.84 -22.89 17.38
CA SER A 816 2.46 -23.84 16.32
C SER A 816 1.01 -23.67 15.86
N ARG A 817 0.06 -23.54 16.79
CA ARG A 817 -1.36 -23.26 16.47
C ARG A 817 -1.55 -21.89 15.81
N HIS A 818 -0.80 -20.88 16.24
CA HIS A 818 -0.87 -19.54 15.64
C HIS A 818 -0.31 -19.53 14.21
N LEU A 819 0.84 -20.19 13.96
CA LEU A 819 1.42 -20.31 12.61
C LEU A 819 0.47 -21.06 11.66
N ARG A 820 -0.24 -22.09 12.15
CA ARG A 820 -1.29 -22.79 11.39
C ARG A 820 -2.48 -21.88 11.06
N ALA A 821 -2.91 -21.01 11.99
CA ALA A 821 -3.98 -20.05 11.73
C ALA A 821 -3.57 -18.97 10.70
N GLU A 822 -2.33 -18.50 10.74
CA GLU A 822 -1.75 -17.54 9.78
C GLU A 822 -1.58 -18.10 8.35
N LEU A 823 -1.81 -19.40 8.13
CA LEU A 823 -1.95 -19.96 6.78
C LEU A 823 -3.27 -19.57 6.13
N PHE A 824 -4.22 -19.01 6.87
CA PHE A 824 -5.45 -18.44 6.35
C PHE A 824 -5.41 -16.92 6.39
N PHE A 825 -6.14 -16.29 5.49
CA PHE A 825 -6.31 -14.84 5.42
C PHE A 825 -7.70 -14.51 4.87
N PHE A 826 -8.10 -13.24 4.99
CA PHE A 826 -9.42 -12.77 4.58
C PHE A 826 -9.34 -11.61 3.60
N GLU A 827 -10.17 -11.63 2.57
CA GLU A 827 -10.30 -10.58 1.58
C GLU A 827 -11.78 -10.26 1.33
N LEU A 828 -12.12 -8.98 1.21
CA LEU A 828 -13.44 -8.52 0.78
C LEU A 828 -13.70 -8.91 -0.68
N ASP A 829 -14.97 -9.19 -0.98
CA ASP A 829 -15.42 -9.50 -2.33
C ASP A 829 -15.46 -8.22 -3.18
N ASP A 830 -14.53 -8.07 -4.12
CA ASP A 830 -14.46 -6.92 -5.05
C ASP A 830 -15.75 -6.75 -5.87
N SER A 831 -16.48 -7.85 -6.15
CA SER A 831 -17.74 -7.79 -6.90
C SER A 831 -18.94 -7.29 -6.09
N LEU A 832 -18.84 -7.35 -4.76
CA LEU A 832 -19.88 -6.92 -3.82
C LEU A 832 -19.25 -6.09 -2.69
N PRO A 833 -18.80 -4.85 -2.99
CA PRO A 833 -18.12 -4.02 -2.01
C PRO A 833 -19.05 -3.67 -0.83
N PRO A 834 -18.48 -3.38 0.35
CA PRO A 834 -19.24 -3.05 1.54
C PRO A 834 -20.24 -1.90 1.32
N TYR A 835 -21.43 -2.00 1.91
CA TYR A 835 -22.45 -0.95 1.80
C TYR A 835 -23.22 -0.77 3.11
N TYR A 836 -23.59 0.48 3.40
CA TYR A 836 -24.35 0.78 4.61
C TYR A 836 -25.84 0.48 4.45
N SER A 837 -26.43 -0.24 5.41
CA SER A 837 -27.85 -0.55 5.47
C SER A 837 -28.27 -0.96 6.88
N ASN A 838 -29.45 -0.50 7.33
CA ASN A 838 -30.03 -0.83 8.64
C ASN A 838 -29.11 -0.56 9.84
N GLY A 839 -28.34 0.52 9.81
CA GLY A 839 -27.50 0.97 10.91
C GLY A 839 -26.09 0.40 10.89
N ALA A 840 -25.75 -0.43 9.91
CA ALA A 840 -24.48 -1.14 9.83
C ALA A 840 -24.00 -1.31 8.37
N TYR A 841 -22.70 -1.44 8.17
CA TYR A 841 -22.08 -1.89 6.93
C TYR A 841 -22.33 -3.37 6.75
N GLN A 842 -22.91 -3.74 5.63
CA GLN A 842 -23.02 -5.12 5.19
C GLN A 842 -21.77 -5.46 4.40
N CYS A 843 -21.06 -6.49 4.84
CA CYS A 843 -19.78 -6.90 4.32
C CYS A 843 -19.87 -8.32 3.77
N THR A 844 -19.18 -8.56 2.67
CA THR A 844 -19.03 -9.89 2.07
C THR A 844 -17.57 -10.08 1.69
N GLY A 845 -17.03 -11.24 1.99
CA GLY A 845 -15.65 -11.58 1.65
C GLY A 845 -15.40 -13.07 1.72
N THR A 846 -14.15 -13.46 1.55
CA THR A 846 -13.74 -14.86 1.44
C THR A 846 -12.54 -15.13 2.35
N ILE A 847 -12.61 -16.19 3.13
CA ILE A 847 -11.46 -16.77 3.84
C ILE A 847 -10.76 -17.72 2.88
N SER A 848 -9.46 -17.52 2.69
CA SER A 848 -8.63 -18.30 1.75
C SER A 848 -7.39 -18.85 2.45
N CYS A 849 -6.81 -19.93 1.89
CA CYS A 849 -5.57 -20.52 2.39
C CYS A 849 -4.36 -20.12 1.52
N ARG A 850 -3.20 -19.94 2.17
CA ARG A 850 -1.90 -19.70 1.51
C ARG A 850 -1.34 -20.97 0.84
N LEU A 851 -1.70 -22.15 1.36
CA LEU A 851 -1.37 -23.44 0.74
C LEU A 851 -2.37 -23.76 -0.38
N ARG A 852 -1.95 -24.56 -1.37
CA ARG A 852 -2.72 -24.84 -2.59
C ARG A 852 -3.18 -26.28 -2.67
N ALA A 853 -4.40 -26.48 -3.14
CA ALA A 853 -4.92 -27.82 -3.39
C ALA A 853 -4.06 -28.59 -4.37
N MET A 854 -4.17 -29.93 -4.31
CA MET A 854 -3.36 -30.87 -5.10
C MET A 854 -1.86 -30.85 -4.74
N THR A 855 -1.47 -30.26 -3.61
CA THR A 855 -0.16 -30.47 -2.99
C THR A 855 -0.26 -31.35 -1.75
N LEU A 856 0.76 -32.15 -1.48
CA LEU A 856 0.77 -33.10 -0.36
C LEU A 856 0.61 -32.40 0.99
N GLU A 857 1.27 -31.25 1.16
CA GLU A 857 1.20 -30.47 2.39
C GLU A 857 -0.19 -29.88 2.63
N TYR A 858 -0.90 -29.46 1.57
CA TYR A 858 -2.24 -28.91 1.68
C TYR A 858 -3.26 -29.97 2.06
N GLU A 859 -3.27 -31.09 1.33
CA GLU A 859 -4.23 -32.17 1.58
C GLU A 859 -4.08 -32.71 3.00
N ALA A 860 -2.84 -32.93 3.45
CA ALA A 860 -2.56 -33.37 4.81
C ALA A 860 -2.99 -32.33 5.86
N PHE A 861 -2.70 -31.03 5.63
CA PHE A 861 -3.11 -29.97 6.54
C PHE A 861 -4.63 -29.86 6.67
N MET A 862 -5.34 -29.84 5.54
CA MET A 862 -6.80 -29.75 5.52
C MET A 862 -7.46 -31.00 6.12
N GLN A 863 -6.92 -32.19 5.87
CA GLN A 863 -7.38 -33.42 6.48
C GLN A 863 -7.23 -33.40 8.01
N GLN A 864 -6.10 -32.91 8.53
CA GLN A 864 -5.90 -32.74 9.97
C GLN A 864 -6.93 -31.78 10.58
N LEU A 865 -7.17 -30.63 9.93
CA LEU A 865 -8.15 -29.65 10.40
C LEU A 865 -9.57 -30.23 10.41
N TRP A 866 -9.94 -30.96 9.36
CA TRP A 866 -11.23 -31.64 9.28
C TRP A 866 -11.40 -32.69 10.39
N GLN A 867 -10.39 -33.54 10.61
CA GLN A 867 -10.41 -34.56 11.68
C GLN A 867 -10.49 -33.94 13.08
N LYS A 868 -9.83 -32.79 13.30
CA LYS A 868 -9.92 -32.02 14.55
C LYS A 868 -11.21 -31.22 14.67
N THR A 869 -12.15 -31.31 13.73
CA THR A 869 -13.38 -30.51 13.69
C THR A 869 -13.10 -29.01 13.83
N ALA A 870 -12.02 -28.55 13.19
CA ALA A 870 -11.59 -27.16 13.28
C ALA A 870 -12.62 -26.22 12.63
N SER A 871 -12.71 -25.01 13.18
CA SER A 871 -13.69 -24.02 12.72
C SER A 871 -13.16 -22.59 12.79
N PHE A 872 -13.63 -21.75 11.86
CA PHE A 872 -13.42 -20.31 11.91
C PHE A 872 -14.52 -19.66 12.75
N ARG A 873 -14.14 -18.70 13.59
CA ARG A 873 -15.03 -17.89 14.42
C ARG A 873 -15.00 -16.45 13.94
N LEU A 874 -16.18 -15.91 13.62
CA LEU A 874 -16.38 -14.51 13.25
C LEU A 874 -17.62 -13.99 13.97
N GLY A 875 -17.41 -13.25 15.06
CA GLY A 875 -18.51 -12.86 15.95
C GLY A 875 -19.25 -14.10 16.48
N GLY A 876 -20.57 -14.17 16.25
CA GLY A 876 -21.38 -15.35 16.58
C GLY A 876 -21.40 -16.46 15.53
N GLN A 877 -20.71 -16.28 14.39
CA GLN A 877 -20.67 -17.29 13.32
C GLN A 877 -19.54 -18.28 13.56
N ILE A 878 -19.85 -19.56 13.38
CA ILE A 878 -18.89 -20.68 13.43
C ILE A 878 -18.95 -21.40 12.08
N LEU A 879 -17.80 -21.51 11.42
CA LEU A 879 -17.68 -22.07 10.08
C LEU A 879 -16.75 -23.28 10.14
N GLY A 880 -17.32 -24.48 10.03
CA GLY A 880 -16.55 -25.72 10.06
C GLY A 880 -15.80 -25.99 8.76
N ILE A 881 -14.66 -26.68 8.88
CA ILE A 881 -13.94 -27.23 7.73
C ILE A 881 -14.59 -28.57 7.33
N THR A 882 -14.80 -28.78 6.02
CA THR A 882 -15.49 -29.95 5.46
C THR A 882 -14.56 -30.83 4.64
N CYS A 883 -14.97 -32.08 4.36
CA CYS A 883 -14.20 -33.02 3.55
C CYS A 883 -13.94 -32.50 2.12
N GLU A 884 -14.90 -31.79 1.52
CA GLU A 884 -14.76 -31.19 0.19
C GLU A 884 -13.60 -30.19 0.12
N ASN A 885 -13.24 -29.58 1.24
CA ASN A 885 -12.14 -28.63 1.31
C ASN A 885 -10.75 -29.28 1.24
N ILE A 886 -10.65 -30.60 1.23
CA ILE A 886 -9.36 -31.30 1.16
C ILE A 886 -8.82 -31.29 -0.28
N HIS A 887 -9.70 -31.36 -1.29
CA HIS A 887 -9.31 -31.60 -2.68
C HIS A 887 -9.48 -30.37 -3.60
N ALA A 888 -9.84 -29.22 -3.04
CA ALA A 888 -10.04 -27.97 -3.78
C ALA A 888 -9.54 -26.78 -2.99
N ASN A 889 -9.05 -25.75 -3.69
CA ASN A 889 -8.50 -24.54 -3.06
C ASN A 889 -9.50 -23.97 -2.04
N PHE A 890 -9.07 -23.87 -0.78
CA PHE A 890 -9.93 -23.40 0.31
C PHE A 890 -10.39 -21.97 0.03
N SER A 891 -11.70 -21.81 -0.11
CA SER A 891 -12.36 -20.55 -0.39
C SER A 891 -13.73 -20.59 0.26
N HIS A 892 -13.88 -19.90 1.40
CA HIS A 892 -15.13 -19.88 2.14
C HIS A 892 -15.71 -18.48 2.21
N LYS A 893 -16.87 -18.28 1.61
CA LYS A 893 -17.55 -16.98 1.56
C LYS A 893 -18.25 -16.69 2.89
N VAL A 894 -18.04 -15.49 3.43
CA VAL A 894 -18.64 -15.04 4.69
C VAL A 894 -19.34 -13.71 4.52
N CYS A 895 -20.46 -13.55 5.22
CA CYS A 895 -21.28 -12.33 5.23
C CYS A 895 -21.51 -11.89 6.67
N PHE A 896 -21.27 -10.62 6.97
CA PHE A 896 -21.40 -10.07 8.32
C PHE A 896 -21.71 -8.58 8.27
N SER A 897 -22.09 -8.01 9.42
CA SER A 897 -22.40 -6.59 9.52
C SER A 897 -21.55 -5.89 10.58
N LEU A 898 -21.03 -4.70 10.26
CA LEU A 898 -20.23 -3.88 11.17
C LEU A 898 -20.91 -2.52 11.44
N PRO A 899 -20.86 -1.98 12.66
CA PRO A 899 -21.49 -0.69 12.96
C PRO A 899 -20.78 0.50 12.29
N SER A 900 -19.47 0.38 12.01
CA SER A 900 -18.63 1.45 11.47
C SER A 900 -17.45 0.86 10.68
N PRO A 901 -16.88 1.57 9.69
CA PRO A 901 -15.71 1.07 8.95
C PRO A 901 -14.46 0.92 9.82
N LYS A 902 -14.39 1.71 10.90
CA LYS A 902 -13.30 1.67 11.89
C LYS A 902 -13.51 0.62 12.98
N HIS A 903 -14.65 -0.04 13.00
CA HIS A 903 -14.93 -1.08 13.98
C HIS A 903 -14.00 -2.27 13.74
N GLN A 904 -13.29 -2.70 14.80
CA GLN A 904 -12.43 -3.86 14.74
C GLN A 904 -13.25 -5.14 14.80
N PHE A 905 -12.91 -6.12 13.97
CA PHE A 905 -13.45 -7.46 14.04
C PHE A 905 -12.34 -8.48 13.81
N ALA A 906 -12.48 -9.67 14.38
CA ALA A 906 -11.49 -10.73 14.29
C ALA A 906 -12.07 -11.97 13.60
N ILE A 907 -11.25 -12.63 12.80
CA ILE A 907 -11.51 -13.98 12.32
C ILE A 907 -10.46 -14.89 12.94
N LYS A 908 -10.91 -15.91 13.68
CA LYS A 908 -10.03 -16.81 14.41
C LYS A 908 -10.23 -18.26 14.00
N LEU A 909 -9.16 -19.03 13.88
CA LEU A 909 -9.21 -20.49 13.72
C LEU A 909 -9.15 -21.16 15.09
N ALA A 910 -10.06 -22.11 15.34
CA ALA A 910 -10.08 -22.94 16.54
C ALA A 910 -9.96 -24.43 16.18
N GLU A 911 -8.96 -25.11 16.73
CA GLU A 911 -8.76 -26.56 16.61
C GLU A 911 -9.20 -27.26 17.92
N ARG A 912 -10.47 -27.70 18.00
CA ARG A 912 -11.19 -28.46 19.07
C ARG A 912 -11.10 -28.02 20.55
N ASP A 913 -9.95 -27.59 21.07
CA ASP A 913 -9.72 -27.34 22.50
C ASP A 913 -9.39 -25.87 22.80
N GLY A 914 -10.42 -25.12 23.18
CA GLY A 914 -10.37 -23.84 23.92
C GLY A 914 -9.81 -22.63 23.18
N ASP A 915 -8.59 -22.73 22.68
CA ASP A 915 -7.83 -21.63 22.12
C ASP A 915 -8.16 -21.41 20.65
N SER A 916 -8.42 -20.16 20.30
CA SER A 916 -8.59 -19.72 18.92
C SER A 916 -7.58 -18.63 18.60
N PHE A 917 -6.90 -18.76 17.47
CA PHE A 917 -5.85 -17.85 17.03
C PHE A 917 -6.33 -17.03 15.84
N ASP A 918 -5.91 -15.77 15.81
CA ASP A 918 -6.17 -14.87 14.70
C ASP A 918 -5.57 -15.43 13.41
N ILE A 919 -6.31 -15.32 12.30
CA ILE A 919 -5.78 -15.58 10.96
C ILE A 919 -4.95 -14.39 10.48
N SER A 920 -4.19 -14.52 9.39
CA SER A 920 -3.30 -13.45 8.93
C SER A 920 -4.04 -12.15 8.65
N GLY A 921 -3.52 -11.08 9.25
CA GLY A 921 -4.08 -9.73 9.20
C GLY A 921 -5.19 -9.44 10.23
N SER A 922 -5.74 -10.45 10.91
CA SER A 922 -6.73 -10.26 11.98
C SER A 922 -6.05 -9.68 13.24
N PRO A 923 -6.72 -8.80 14.02
CA PRO A 923 -8.01 -8.20 13.75
C PRO A 923 -7.96 -7.17 12.61
N PHE A 924 -9.09 -7.04 11.93
CA PHE A 924 -9.31 -6.19 10.77
C PHE A 924 -10.16 -4.97 11.11
N THR A 925 -10.02 -3.92 10.31
CA THR A 925 -11.05 -2.90 10.12
C THR A 925 -11.47 -2.89 8.65
N LEU A 926 -12.67 -2.38 8.36
CA LEU A 926 -13.16 -2.28 6.99
C LEU A 926 -12.30 -1.32 6.16
N ASP A 927 -11.94 -0.18 6.75
CA ASP A 927 -11.06 0.82 6.13
C ASP A 927 -9.73 0.21 5.72
N TRP A 928 -9.13 -0.59 6.61
CA TRP A 928 -7.85 -1.24 6.37
C TRP A 928 -7.94 -2.25 5.22
N LEU A 929 -8.97 -3.11 5.20
CA LEU A 929 -9.17 -4.08 4.12
C LEU A 929 -9.40 -3.39 2.77
N MET A 930 -10.25 -2.36 2.73
CA MET A 930 -10.53 -1.60 1.51
C MET A 930 -9.30 -0.87 0.98
N GLN A 931 -8.43 -0.38 1.87
CA GLN A 931 -7.16 0.23 1.50
C GLN A 931 -6.15 -0.80 0.97
N ARG A 932 -5.91 -1.90 1.70
CA ARG A 932 -4.95 -2.95 1.33
C ARG A 932 -5.29 -3.61 -0.01
N GLN A 933 -6.57 -3.91 -0.24
CA GLN A 933 -7.03 -4.54 -1.49
C GLN A 933 -7.23 -3.54 -2.65
N GLY A 934 -7.07 -2.23 -2.40
CA GLY A 934 -7.28 -1.20 -3.42
C GLY A 934 -8.75 -1.01 -3.85
N LEU A 935 -9.72 -1.43 -3.04
CA LEU A 935 -11.16 -1.28 -3.34
C LEU A 935 -11.60 0.20 -3.36
N ASN A 936 -10.84 1.06 -2.68
CA ASN A 936 -11.01 2.52 -2.69
C ASN A 936 -10.38 3.20 -3.92
N SER A 937 -9.57 2.48 -4.71
CA SER A 937 -8.85 3.03 -5.86
C SER A 937 -9.77 3.21 -7.07
N LYS A 938 -10.69 4.20 -7.02
CA LYS A 938 -11.68 4.49 -8.08
C LYS A 938 -11.07 4.99 -9.40
N PHE A 939 -9.78 5.30 -9.40
CA PHE A 939 -8.99 5.73 -10.54
C PHE A 939 -7.87 4.72 -10.93
N GLY A 940 -8.07 3.45 -10.60
CA GLY A 940 -7.15 2.35 -10.91
C GLY A 940 -5.98 2.23 -9.92
N THR A 941 -5.23 1.13 -10.00
CA THR A 941 -4.12 0.81 -9.08
C THR A 941 -2.75 0.95 -9.76
N SER A 942 -1.69 1.14 -8.97
CA SER A 942 -0.32 1.33 -9.49
C SER A 942 0.31 0.07 -10.07
N ASP A 943 -0.30 -1.09 -9.80
CA ASP A 943 0.09 -2.40 -10.31
C ASP A 943 -0.76 -2.83 -11.52
N HIS A 944 -1.52 -1.91 -12.12
CA HIS A 944 -2.36 -2.12 -13.31
C HIS A 944 -3.40 -3.24 -13.20
N ARG A 945 -3.74 -3.65 -11.96
CA ARG A 945 -4.79 -4.62 -11.70
C ARG A 945 -6.14 -4.11 -12.20
N LYS A 946 -6.80 -4.90 -13.04
CA LYS A 946 -8.17 -4.62 -13.48
C LYS A 946 -9.14 -4.96 -12.36
N ARG A 947 -10.11 -4.08 -12.09
CA ARG A 947 -11.24 -4.42 -11.20
C ARG A 947 -12.05 -5.56 -11.80
N LYS A 948 -12.53 -6.48 -10.97
CA LYS A 948 -13.49 -7.47 -11.43
C LYS A 948 -14.81 -6.73 -11.69
N CYS A 949 -15.17 -6.56 -12.95
CA CYS A 949 -16.39 -5.85 -13.32
C CYS A 949 -17.58 -6.52 -12.65
N SER A 950 -18.34 -5.77 -11.84
CA SER A 950 -19.61 -6.24 -11.33
C SER A 950 -20.54 -6.36 -12.52
N SER A 951 -20.65 -7.55 -13.13
CA SER A 951 -21.86 -7.88 -13.86
C SER A 951 -22.97 -7.83 -12.82
N VAL A 952 -23.65 -6.67 -12.72
CA VAL A 952 -24.85 -6.54 -11.92
C VAL A 952 -25.73 -7.71 -12.33
N PRO A 953 -26.19 -8.57 -11.40
CA PRO A 953 -27.03 -9.70 -11.77
C PRO A 953 -28.18 -9.14 -12.60
N THR A 954 -28.22 -9.60 -13.84
CA THR A 954 -29.15 -9.18 -14.90
C THR A 954 -30.52 -8.99 -14.28
N ARG A 955 -31.13 -7.81 -14.45
CA ARG A 955 -32.48 -7.49 -13.98
C ARG A 955 -33.34 -8.74 -14.07
N LEU A 956 -33.71 -9.34 -12.93
CA LEU A 956 -34.81 -10.30 -12.87
C LEU A 956 -35.99 -9.59 -13.51
N GLN A 957 -36.25 -9.91 -14.79
CA GLN A 957 -37.42 -9.43 -15.51
C GLN A 957 -38.62 -9.93 -14.71
N SER A 958 -39.20 -9.05 -13.90
CA SER A 958 -40.51 -9.29 -13.33
C SER A 958 -41.44 -9.50 -14.53
N LYS A 959 -41.82 -10.75 -14.79
CA LYS A 959 -42.93 -11.10 -15.68
C LYS A 959 -44.14 -10.29 -15.20
N ARG A 960 -44.38 -9.13 -15.81
CA ARG A 960 -45.68 -8.46 -15.74
C ARG A 960 -46.65 -9.39 -16.44
N ARG A 961 -47.35 -10.22 -15.65
CA ARG A 961 -48.60 -10.85 -16.06
C ARG A 961 -49.53 -9.72 -16.51
N LYS A 962 -49.74 -9.62 -17.82
CA LYS A 962 -50.88 -8.92 -18.40
C LYS A 962 -52.12 -9.70 -17.94
N PHE A 963 -52.90 -9.13 -17.03
CA PHE A 963 -54.31 -9.47 -16.97
C PHE A 963 -55.01 -8.65 -18.07
N ARG A 964 -55.69 -9.38 -18.95
CA ARG A 964 -56.74 -8.84 -19.82
C ARG A 964 -57.89 -8.33 -18.97
#